data_AF-A0A2S7SUA6-F1
#
_entry.id   AF-A0A2S7SUA6-F1
#
_cell.length_a   1.000
_cell.length_b   1.000
_cell.length_c   1.000
_cell.angle_alpha   90.00
_cell.angle_beta   90.00
_cell.angle_gamma   90.00
#
_symmetry.space_group_name_H-M   'P 1'
#
loop_
_entity.id
_entity.type
_entity.pdbx_description
1 polymer ?
#
loop_
_entity_poly.entity_id
_entity_poly.type
_entity_poly.pdbx_seq_one_letter_code
_entity_poly.pdbx_strand_id
1 'polypeptide(L)'
;MFSQFKTFKKQKDDNNEIKGDVSTTANVANNPDPGSGVDNNYYEMHAMLEIPISGLPIELEGMYTSQDANRSVKSSYFRIHYDVSKVKEELQQFISSYNQKFAETKSKAIGMEQVYGKMIGTLESQKTRLENELKAESSLAESKELATIRVNDIVDTSSLKQQTMNTVDSNNNASHLGENAAKKKAAALKKKEEIEKKYQELETLNRKIEKYKTLLEQNKNNNYFDSAIAYSKIHTQDYSSLSSYKQLVKKSSDILPDGAAKKFVTGLTNMDAGMFSKYSSKYTMSGQMMKGLDLGYDLGFCEVGGTIGKTEYIGRDGTPDKYTCYSGRAIFNFLETQKVGFVYYGYTIDKTMFAGDGFFKNINIATPIFFRPVHILSVNYNGTASKFVTIEAESAISIKKMAPVEGQTKLLDKTGGNMAWHISSDGNIPNTSVSLTGSYDKTGKQFENNTLPLSRAGTEQYKLGGKTDLFHSFLSIGIEYNYLLQSSYSGTASNTKWGFDIKTHSRRYPAVSVSYKPYATFRSYSDTLNIPQRPLLGSVWTSKATYQLKEHGRVWRFNLLYNKCSTVLDTTSYGNTLMQLMCMYTEKQLSFATTMGYTSQTGGNATTAIVTTPDRMSFLSLTESYVISKQYSITGSQEIGHARFGICKYGLSAGIMCNFKKAPVTARMNFRYSNYKLNEIENWKQLYTGNMEVSYRFKAKKKGNNFK
;
A
#
# COMPACT_ATOMS: atom_id res chain seq x y z
N MET A 1 -4.24 -19.51 -26.12
CA MET A 1 -3.47 -19.04 -24.95
C MET A 1 -2.04 -18.53 -25.27
N PHE A 2 -1.28 -19.22 -26.15
CA PHE A 2 0.14 -18.92 -26.46
C PHE A 2 0.41 -17.54 -27.10
N SER A 3 -0.50 -17.03 -27.95
CA SER A 3 -0.34 -15.72 -28.62
C SER A 3 -0.44 -14.53 -27.66
N GLN A 4 -1.16 -14.70 -26.54
CA GLN A 4 -1.36 -13.65 -25.55
C GLN A 4 -0.39 -13.75 -24.37
N PHE A 5 0.23 -14.91 -24.15
CA PHE A 5 1.47 -15.01 -23.39
C PHE A 5 2.59 -14.19 -24.06
N LYS A 6 2.60 -14.15 -25.40
CA LYS A 6 3.45 -13.24 -26.20
C LYS A 6 3.07 -11.77 -26.00
N THR A 7 1.78 -11.42 -25.92
CA THR A 7 1.31 -10.04 -25.66
C THR A 7 1.63 -9.57 -24.24
N PHE A 8 1.52 -10.46 -23.24
CA PHE A 8 1.93 -10.18 -21.87
C PHE A 8 3.46 -10.11 -21.73
N LYS A 9 4.21 -10.96 -22.43
CA LYS A 9 5.68 -10.82 -22.55
C LYS A 9 6.05 -9.49 -23.20
N LYS A 10 5.28 -9.03 -24.20
CA LYS A 10 5.39 -7.69 -24.79
C LYS A 10 5.08 -6.55 -23.79
N GLN A 11 4.03 -6.68 -22.98
CA GLN A 11 3.70 -5.74 -21.89
C GLN A 11 4.74 -5.75 -20.75
N LYS A 12 5.35 -6.91 -20.47
CA LYS A 12 6.43 -7.08 -19.51
C LYS A 12 7.75 -6.49 -20.03
N ASP A 13 8.04 -6.66 -21.31
CA ASP A 13 9.17 -6.01 -21.98
C ASP A 13 8.97 -4.48 -22.09
N ASP A 14 7.71 -4.02 -22.22
CA ASP A 14 7.32 -2.60 -22.11
C ASP A 14 7.35 -2.08 -20.66
N ASN A 15 7.32 -2.94 -19.64
CA ASN A 15 7.46 -2.58 -18.22
C ASN A 15 8.93 -2.51 -17.74
N ASN A 16 9.92 -2.67 -18.63
CA ASN A 16 11.33 -2.32 -18.36
C ASN A 16 11.58 -0.81 -18.51
N GLU A 17 10.67 0.01 -17.97
CA GLU A 17 10.78 1.47 -18.01
C GLU A 17 11.61 1.94 -16.83
N ILE A 18 12.71 2.61 -17.13
CA ILE A 18 13.50 3.37 -16.16
C ILE A 18 12.74 4.67 -15.90
N LYS A 19 12.40 4.94 -14.65
CA LYS A 19 11.76 6.19 -14.23
C LYS A 19 12.67 6.89 -13.25
N GLY A 20 12.72 8.20 -13.30
CA GLY A 20 13.45 8.95 -12.32
C GLY A 20 12.98 10.38 -12.19
N ASP A 21 13.34 10.98 -11.06
CA ASP A 21 13.16 12.39 -10.76
C ASP A 21 14.51 12.90 -10.23
N VAL A 22 14.99 14.00 -10.78
CA VAL A 22 16.17 14.71 -10.28
C VAL A 22 15.76 16.14 -10.02
N SER A 23 15.91 16.59 -8.78
CA SER A 23 15.68 17.96 -8.38
C SER A 23 16.95 18.59 -7.82
N THR A 24 17.14 19.86 -8.13
CA THR A 24 18.20 20.69 -7.59
C THR A 24 17.57 21.93 -7.00
N THR A 25 17.93 22.25 -5.77
CA THR A 25 17.40 23.37 -5.01
C THR A 25 18.55 24.23 -4.53
N ALA A 26 18.53 25.51 -4.82
CA ALA A 26 19.43 26.49 -4.24
C ALA A 26 18.62 27.43 -3.35
N ASN A 27 19.05 27.60 -2.11
CA ASN A 27 18.52 28.58 -1.19
C ASN A 27 19.62 29.55 -0.78
N VAL A 28 19.32 30.83 -0.85
CA VAL A 28 20.22 31.92 -0.46
C VAL A 28 19.50 32.78 0.56
N ALA A 29 20.13 33.03 1.71
CA ALA A 29 19.61 33.91 2.73
C ALA A 29 20.71 34.79 3.34
N ASN A 30 20.36 36.01 3.73
CA ASN A 30 21.30 36.92 4.40
C ASN A 30 21.54 36.56 5.88
N ASN A 31 20.65 35.76 6.49
CA ASN A 31 20.69 35.34 7.89
C ASN A 31 20.05 33.95 8.05
N PRO A 32 20.39 33.18 9.09
CA PRO A 32 19.64 31.98 9.46
C PRO A 32 18.22 32.34 9.91
N ASP A 33 17.29 31.40 9.75
CA ASP A 33 15.93 31.53 10.27
C ASP A 33 15.97 31.69 11.80
N PRO A 34 15.00 32.40 12.40
CA PRO A 34 14.95 32.56 13.85
C PRO A 34 14.95 31.19 14.54
N GLY A 35 15.99 30.93 15.35
CA GLY A 35 16.18 29.66 16.04
C GLY A 35 16.80 28.53 15.24
N SER A 36 17.13 28.74 13.97
CA SER A 36 17.95 27.81 13.19
C SER A 36 19.41 27.95 13.64
N GLY A 37 19.98 26.87 14.15
CA GLY A 37 21.43 26.75 14.39
C GLY A 37 22.25 26.54 13.12
N VAL A 38 21.66 26.72 11.93
CA VAL A 38 22.30 26.41 10.65
C VAL A 38 22.17 27.55 9.66
N ASP A 39 23.24 27.77 8.90
CA ASP A 39 23.27 28.59 7.69
C ASP A 39 22.13 28.21 6.74
N ASN A 40 21.35 29.21 6.37
CA ASN A 40 20.25 29.08 5.43
C ASN A 40 20.70 29.14 3.96
N ASN A 41 21.99 29.38 3.70
CA ASN A 41 22.57 29.26 2.36
C ASN A 41 22.89 27.80 2.06
N TYR A 42 22.21 27.23 1.08
CA TYR A 42 22.45 25.84 0.72
C TYR A 42 22.14 25.52 -0.74
N TYR A 43 22.83 24.49 -1.23
CA TYR A 43 22.50 23.77 -2.43
C TYR A 43 22.13 22.34 -2.05
N GLU A 44 20.99 21.89 -2.55
CA GLU A 44 20.46 20.56 -2.40
C GLU A 44 20.27 19.90 -3.75
N MET A 45 20.63 18.62 -3.84
CA MET A 45 20.34 17.77 -4.99
C MET A 45 19.63 16.53 -4.48
N HIS A 46 18.43 16.25 -4.98
CA HIS A 46 17.72 15.00 -4.72
C HIS A 46 17.52 14.26 -6.04
N ALA A 47 17.79 12.96 -6.03
CA ALA A 47 17.64 12.11 -7.19
C ALA A 47 17.02 10.78 -6.77
N MET A 48 16.02 10.33 -7.52
CA MET A 48 15.39 9.03 -7.39
C MET A 48 15.37 8.35 -8.75
N LEU A 49 15.81 7.10 -8.81
CA LEU A 49 15.87 6.29 -10.02
C LEU A 49 15.32 4.90 -9.75
N GLU A 50 14.21 4.56 -10.39
CA GLU A 50 13.66 3.22 -10.45
C GLU A 50 14.22 2.49 -11.68
N ILE A 51 14.99 1.42 -11.46
CA ILE A 51 15.58 0.62 -12.51
C ILE A 51 15.36 -0.89 -12.30
N PRO A 52 14.87 -1.62 -13.31
CA PRO A 52 14.83 -3.07 -13.25
C PRO A 52 16.21 -3.67 -13.54
N ILE A 53 16.85 -4.27 -12.53
CA ILE A 53 18.13 -4.99 -12.64
C ILE A 53 17.84 -6.48 -12.56
N SER A 54 18.14 -7.24 -13.61
CA SER A 54 17.89 -8.69 -13.67
C SER A 54 16.45 -9.11 -13.35
N GLY A 55 15.47 -8.24 -13.64
CA GLY A 55 14.05 -8.47 -13.35
C GLY A 55 13.60 -8.06 -11.95
N LEU A 56 14.48 -7.45 -11.15
CA LEU A 56 14.17 -6.88 -9.84
C LEU A 56 13.96 -5.36 -9.93
N PRO A 57 12.85 -4.80 -9.41
CA PRO A 57 12.70 -3.37 -9.24
C PRO A 57 13.63 -2.87 -8.13
N ILE A 58 14.72 -2.21 -8.53
CA ILE A 58 15.64 -1.54 -7.60
C ILE A 58 15.39 -0.04 -7.68
N GLU A 59 15.24 0.58 -6.53
CA GLU A 59 15.16 2.01 -6.36
C GLU A 59 16.50 2.53 -5.83
N LEU A 60 17.07 3.50 -6.53
CA LEU A 60 18.25 4.24 -6.11
C LEU A 60 17.79 5.65 -5.73
N GLU A 61 17.94 6.02 -4.48
CA GLU A 61 17.59 7.32 -3.95
C GLU A 61 18.84 7.99 -3.39
N GLY A 62 19.03 9.28 -3.68
CA GLY A 62 20.13 10.05 -3.15
C GLY A 62 19.71 11.48 -2.86
N MET A 63 20.21 12.02 -1.77
CA MET A 63 20.11 13.43 -1.43
C MET A 63 21.49 13.93 -1.01
N TYR A 64 21.88 15.08 -1.53
CA TYR A 64 23.07 15.80 -1.11
C TYR A 64 22.69 17.22 -0.71
N THR A 65 23.26 17.74 0.38
CA THR A 65 23.15 19.14 0.75
C THR A 65 24.51 19.73 1.11
N SER A 66 24.78 20.96 0.66
CA SER A 66 26.02 21.68 1.00
C SER A 66 26.10 22.03 2.49
N GLN A 67 24.96 22.06 3.20
CA GLN A 67 24.94 22.36 4.64
C GLN A 67 25.68 21.31 5.47
N ASP A 68 25.92 20.11 4.92
CA ASP A 68 26.60 19.04 5.63
C ASP A 68 28.12 19.23 5.76
N ALA A 69 28.72 20.19 5.04
CA ALA A 69 30.18 20.36 5.00
C ALA A 69 30.80 20.57 6.39
N ASN A 70 30.09 21.25 7.29
CA ASN A 70 30.53 21.56 8.66
C ASN A 70 29.66 20.92 9.74
N ARG A 71 28.77 19.99 9.39
CA ARG A 71 27.87 19.32 10.35
C ARG A 71 28.45 18.02 10.87
N SER A 72 28.22 17.77 12.16
CA SER A 72 28.58 16.51 12.82
C SER A 72 27.67 15.35 12.40
N VAL A 73 26.38 15.63 12.13
CA VAL A 73 25.38 14.70 11.59
C VAL A 73 24.98 15.16 10.20
N LYS A 74 25.19 14.27 9.21
CA LYS A 74 24.90 14.53 7.81
C LYS A 74 23.47 14.14 7.46
N SER A 75 22.78 15.04 6.79
CA SER A 75 21.44 14.83 6.24
C SER A 75 21.48 14.20 4.84
N SER A 76 22.57 14.40 4.10
CA SER A 76 22.84 13.76 2.82
C SER A 76 22.84 12.24 2.97
N TYR A 77 22.19 11.57 2.04
CA TYR A 77 22.07 10.13 2.03
C TYR A 77 22.13 9.55 0.63
N PHE A 78 22.41 8.26 0.60
CA PHE A 78 22.20 7.42 -0.56
C PHE A 78 21.56 6.14 -0.07
N ARG A 79 20.61 5.62 -0.83
CA ARG A 79 19.85 4.42 -0.51
C ARG A 79 19.66 3.59 -1.79
N ILE A 80 19.96 2.31 -1.68
CA ILE A 80 19.56 1.30 -2.65
C ILE A 80 18.49 0.46 -1.96
N HIS A 81 17.29 0.42 -2.52
CA HIS A 81 16.17 -0.34 -1.99
C HIS A 81 15.62 -1.33 -3.01
N TYR A 82 15.38 -2.56 -2.58
CA TYR A 82 14.60 -3.52 -3.34
C TYR A 82 13.11 -3.41 -2.97
N ASP A 83 12.29 -2.94 -3.91
CA ASP A 83 10.85 -2.75 -3.72
C ASP A 83 10.08 -4.07 -3.90
N VAL A 84 10.00 -4.82 -2.81
CA VAL A 84 9.28 -6.10 -2.74
C VAL A 84 7.78 -5.91 -2.92
N SER A 85 7.23 -4.76 -2.51
CA SER A 85 5.80 -4.47 -2.59
C SER A 85 5.35 -4.36 -4.05
N LYS A 86 6.11 -3.65 -4.87
CA LYS A 86 5.85 -3.54 -6.31
C LYS A 86 5.88 -4.90 -7.01
N VAL A 87 6.79 -5.79 -6.63
CA VAL A 87 6.80 -7.15 -7.19
C VAL A 87 5.58 -7.96 -6.75
N LYS A 88 5.13 -7.82 -5.50
CA LYS A 88 3.89 -8.45 -5.01
C LYS A 88 2.66 -7.92 -5.75
N GLU A 89 2.57 -6.60 -5.96
CA GLU A 89 1.48 -5.97 -6.71
C GLU A 89 1.43 -6.44 -8.17
N GLU A 90 2.58 -6.48 -8.86
CA GLU A 90 2.66 -7.00 -10.23
C GLU A 90 2.20 -8.46 -10.30
N LEU A 91 2.61 -9.28 -9.32
CA LEU A 91 2.22 -10.68 -9.25
C LEU A 91 0.72 -10.85 -8.94
N GLN A 92 0.16 -10.02 -8.06
CA GLN A 92 -1.26 -10.04 -7.74
C GLN A 92 -2.10 -9.58 -8.93
N GLN A 93 -1.70 -8.50 -9.61
CA GLN A 93 -2.34 -8.04 -10.86
C GLN A 93 -2.31 -9.13 -11.93
N PHE A 94 -1.20 -9.86 -12.05
CA PHE A 94 -1.09 -10.99 -12.97
C PHE A 94 -2.11 -12.10 -12.65
N ILE A 95 -2.20 -12.50 -11.37
CA ILE A 95 -3.17 -13.52 -10.91
C ILE A 95 -4.60 -13.03 -11.13
N SER A 96 -4.93 -11.80 -10.75
CA SER A 96 -6.27 -11.20 -10.95
C SER A 96 -6.66 -11.13 -12.42
N SER A 97 -5.73 -10.74 -13.30
CA SER A 97 -5.96 -10.69 -14.75
C SER A 97 -6.23 -12.07 -15.33
N TYR A 98 -5.52 -13.09 -14.85
CA TYR A 98 -5.75 -14.48 -15.23
C TYR A 98 -7.15 -14.95 -14.79
N ASN A 99 -7.52 -14.69 -13.53
CA ASN A 99 -8.84 -15.04 -12.97
C ASN A 99 -10.00 -14.36 -13.70
N GLN A 100 -9.88 -13.07 -14.00
CA GLN A 100 -10.91 -12.33 -14.74
C GLN A 100 -11.13 -12.93 -16.13
N LYS A 101 -10.04 -13.19 -16.85
CA LYS A 101 -10.13 -13.73 -18.21
C LYS A 101 -10.63 -15.18 -18.24
N PHE A 102 -10.31 -15.96 -17.21
CA PHE A 102 -10.93 -17.25 -17.01
C PHE A 102 -12.45 -17.12 -16.83
N ALA A 103 -12.91 -16.20 -15.98
CA ALA A 103 -14.34 -15.92 -15.81
C ALA A 103 -15.00 -15.48 -17.13
N GLU A 104 -14.33 -14.64 -17.93
CA GLU A 104 -14.79 -14.26 -19.27
C GLU A 104 -14.88 -15.47 -20.22
N THR A 105 -13.87 -16.35 -20.20
CA THR A 105 -13.83 -17.55 -21.06
C THR A 105 -14.92 -18.53 -20.66
N LYS A 106 -15.15 -18.73 -19.35
CA LYS A 106 -16.26 -19.53 -18.81
C LYS A 106 -17.62 -18.94 -19.22
N SER A 107 -17.78 -17.62 -19.13
CA SER A 107 -19.00 -16.94 -19.54
C SER A 107 -19.26 -17.09 -21.04
N LYS A 108 -18.22 -16.97 -21.89
CA LYS A 108 -18.32 -17.21 -23.34
C LYS A 108 -18.66 -18.66 -23.67
N ALA A 109 -18.09 -19.63 -22.94
CA ALA A 109 -18.40 -21.05 -23.11
C ALA A 109 -19.88 -21.33 -22.81
N ILE A 110 -20.41 -20.81 -21.70
CA ILE A 110 -21.84 -20.93 -21.34
C ILE A 110 -22.73 -20.26 -22.38
N GLY A 111 -22.37 -19.05 -22.85
CA GLY A 111 -23.12 -18.35 -23.89
C GLY A 111 -23.18 -19.13 -25.21
N MET A 112 -22.07 -19.74 -25.62
CA MET A 112 -22.03 -20.56 -26.83
C MET A 112 -22.79 -21.89 -26.68
N GLU A 113 -22.77 -22.51 -25.51
CA GLU A 113 -23.58 -23.69 -25.22
C GLU A 113 -25.08 -23.37 -25.31
N GLN A 114 -25.50 -22.21 -24.81
CA GLN A 114 -26.89 -21.74 -24.97
C GLN A 114 -27.26 -21.48 -26.43
N VAL A 115 -26.37 -20.87 -27.23
CA VAL A 115 -26.61 -20.58 -28.65
C VAL A 115 -26.74 -21.87 -29.46
N TYR A 116 -25.76 -22.77 -29.36
CA TYR A 116 -25.79 -24.04 -30.09
C TYR A 116 -26.91 -24.96 -29.59
N GLY A 117 -27.15 -25.01 -28.28
CA GLY A 117 -28.26 -25.77 -27.70
C GLY A 117 -29.62 -25.30 -28.22
N LYS A 118 -29.84 -23.97 -28.29
CA LYS A 118 -31.08 -23.39 -28.85
C LYS A 118 -31.23 -23.69 -30.35
N MET A 119 -30.15 -23.60 -31.13
CA MET A 119 -30.17 -23.94 -32.56
C MET A 119 -30.49 -25.42 -32.79
N ILE A 120 -29.86 -26.32 -32.03
CA ILE A 120 -30.14 -27.77 -32.09
C ILE A 120 -31.60 -28.03 -31.74
N GLY A 121 -32.12 -27.49 -30.64
CA GLY A 121 -33.52 -27.70 -30.26
C GLY A 121 -34.53 -27.15 -31.29
N THR A 122 -34.22 -26.03 -31.94
CA THR A 122 -35.07 -25.48 -33.02
C THR A 122 -35.07 -26.39 -34.24
N LEU A 123 -33.90 -26.88 -34.64
CA LEU A 123 -33.76 -27.79 -35.78
C LEU A 123 -34.39 -29.17 -35.51
N GLU A 124 -34.25 -29.70 -34.28
CA GLU A 124 -34.89 -30.94 -33.85
C GLU A 124 -36.42 -30.81 -33.84
N SER A 125 -36.97 -29.68 -33.38
CA SER A 125 -38.40 -29.41 -33.46
C SER A 125 -38.92 -29.35 -34.90
N GLN A 126 -38.18 -28.70 -35.80
CA GLN A 126 -38.50 -28.67 -37.24
C GLN A 126 -38.45 -30.06 -37.86
N LYS A 127 -37.44 -30.87 -37.51
CA LYS A 127 -37.32 -32.25 -37.94
C LYS A 127 -38.51 -33.09 -37.47
N THR A 128 -38.87 -33.05 -36.19
CA THR A 128 -40.01 -33.82 -35.66
C THR A 128 -41.33 -33.42 -36.32
N ARG A 129 -41.53 -32.13 -36.59
CA ARG A 129 -42.71 -31.66 -37.32
C ARG A 129 -42.75 -32.24 -38.74
N LEU A 130 -41.64 -32.17 -39.48
CA LEU A 130 -41.54 -32.69 -40.83
C LEU A 130 -41.68 -34.22 -40.88
N GLU A 131 -41.16 -34.93 -39.88
CA GLU A 131 -41.35 -36.38 -39.71
C GLU A 131 -42.81 -36.75 -39.47
N ASN A 132 -43.52 -35.98 -38.64
CA ASN A 132 -44.95 -36.19 -38.38
C ASN A 132 -45.80 -35.89 -39.61
N GLU A 133 -45.47 -34.84 -40.36
CA GLU A 133 -46.13 -34.51 -41.64
C GLU A 133 -45.89 -35.61 -42.70
N LEU A 134 -44.67 -36.16 -42.80
CA LEU A 134 -44.36 -37.29 -43.66
C LEU A 134 -45.11 -38.56 -43.27
N LYS A 135 -45.19 -38.89 -41.96
CA LYS A 135 -45.95 -40.04 -41.46
C LYS A 135 -47.45 -39.94 -41.75
N ALA A 136 -48.02 -38.74 -41.66
CA ALA A 136 -49.42 -38.49 -41.97
C ALA A 136 -49.73 -38.63 -43.47
N GLU A 137 -48.80 -38.24 -44.35
CA GLU A 137 -49.00 -38.25 -45.81
C GLU A 137 -48.72 -39.60 -46.48
N SER A 138 -47.90 -40.47 -45.85
CA SER A 138 -47.38 -41.70 -46.46
C SER A 138 -48.22 -42.96 -46.24
N SER A 139 -49.29 -42.93 -45.42
CA SER A 139 -50.11 -44.12 -45.08
C SER A 139 -49.28 -45.36 -44.74
N LEU A 140 -48.22 -45.19 -43.94
CA LEU A 140 -47.36 -46.26 -43.46
C LEU A 140 -47.71 -46.56 -42.00
N ALA A 141 -48.12 -47.80 -41.74
CA ALA A 141 -48.33 -48.33 -40.40
C ALA A 141 -47.04 -48.23 -39.55
N GLU A 142 -47.24 -48.06 -38.25
CA GLU A 142 -46.36 -47.59 -37.18
C GLU A 142 -44.97 -48.25 -36.94
N SER A 143 -44.41 -49.08 -37.83
CA SER A 143 -43.27 -49.94 -37.44
C SER A 143 -42.05 -50.02 -38.38
N LYS A 144 -41.77 -49.00 -39.20
CA LYS A 144 -40.48 -48.92 -39.92
C LYS A 144 -39.79 -47.56 -39.74
N GLU A 145 -38.52 -47.59 -39.34
CA GLU A 145 -37.66 -46.40 -39.28
C GLU A 145 -37.59 -45.74 -40.67
N LEU A 146 -37.83 -44.42 -40.71
CA LEU A 146 -37.83 -43.60 -41.93
C LEU A 146 -36.50 -43.64 -42.71
N ALA A 147 -35.42 -44.17 -42.13
CA ALA A 147 -34.08 -44.21 -42.72
C ALA A 147 -33.92 -45.24 -43.87
N THR A 148 -34.90 -46.13 -44.09
CA THR A 148 -34.80 -47.20 -45.11
C THR A 148 -35.88 -47.17 -46.20
N ILE A 149 -36.72 -46.12 -46.25
CA ILE A 149 -37.75 -46.02 -47.29
C ILE A 149 -37.12 -45.44 -48.56
N ARG A 150 -36.99 -46.25 -49.62
CA ARG A 150 -36.70 -45.70 -50.96
C ARG A 150 -38.00 -45.12 -51.51
N VAL A 151 -37.95 -43.96 -52.19
CA VAL A 151 -39.13 -43.30 -52.78
C VAL A 151 -39.93 -44.23 -53.72
N ASN A 152 -39.29 -45.30 -54.23
CA ASN A 152 -39.94 -46.33 -55.04
C ASN A 152 -40.85 -47.29 -54.24
N ASP A 153 -40.75 -47.33 -52.92
CA ASP A 153 -41.56 -48.21 -52.05
C ASP A 153 -42.92 -47.58 -51.70
N ILE A 154 -43.10 -46.27 -51.95
CA ILE A 154 -44.27 -45.49 -51.51
C ILE A 154 -45.43 -45.53 -52.53
N VAL A 155 -45.19 -46.00 -53.76
CA VAL A 155 -46.24 -46.11 -54.78
C VAL A 155 -46.21 -47.51 -55.39
N ASP A 156 -47.00 -48.41 -54.82
CA ASP A 156 -47.29 -49.70 -55.45
C ASP A 156 -48.09 -49.48 -56.74
N THR A 157 -47.38 -49.37 -57.86
CA THR A 157 -47.98 -49.32 -59.20
C THR A 157 -48.37 -50.70 -59.71
N SER A 158 -48.07 -51.78 -58.99
CA SER A 158 -48.41 -53.14 -59.39
C SER A 158 -49.89 -53.46 -59.16
N SER A 159 -50.49 -52.96 -58.06
CA SER A 159 -51.93 -53.09 -57.79
C SER A 159 -52.81 -52.31 -58.79
N LEU A 160 -52.36 -51.14 -59.28
CA LEU A 160 -53.04 -50.40 -60.35
C LEU A 160 -53.00 -51.15 -61.70
N LYS A 161 -51.91 -51.88 -61.98
CA LYS A 161 -51.77 -52.70 -63.19
C LYS A 161 -52.70 -53.91 -63.16
N GLN A 162 -52.88 -54.51 -61.99
CA GLN A 162 -53.74 -55.68 -61.77
C GLN A 162 -55.24 -55.32 -61.81
N GLN A 163 -55.64 -54.15 -61.30
CA GLN A 163 -57.01 -53.65 -61.45
C GLN A 163 -57.34 -53.31 -62.91
N THR A 164 -56.37 -52.83 -63.70
CA THR A 164 -56.56 -52.54 -65.12
C THR A 164 -56.60 -53.82 -65.96
N MET A 165 -55.89 -54.88 -65.58
CA MET A 165 -55.98 -56.18 -66.28
C MET A 165 -57.26 -56.95 -65.96
N ASN A 166 -57.78 -56.85 -64.72
CA ASN A 166 -58.99 -57.56 -64.32
C ASN A 166 -60.32 -56.89 -64.74
N THR A 167 -60.28 -55.72 -65.39
CA THR A 167 -61.47 -55.06 -65.96
C THR A 167 -61.50 -55.00 -67.49
N VAL A 168 -60.55 -55.66 -68.18
CA VAL A 168 -60.51 -55.67 -69.65
C VAL A 168 -61.32 -56.82 -70.28
N ASP A 169 -61.81 -57.78 -69.50
CA ASP A 169 -62.64 -58.88 -70.02
C ASP A 169 -64.16 -58.71 -69.85
N SER A 170 -64.67 -57.51 -69.52
CA SER A 170 -66.13 -57.27 -69.60
C SER A 170 -66.52 -55.81 -69.80
N ASN A 171 -67.20 -55.55 -70.93
CA ASN A 171 -67.99 -54.38 -71.30
C ASN A 171 -67.28 -53.11 -71.86
N ASN A 172 -67.76 -52.75 -73.07
CA ASN A 172 -67.49 -51.55 -73.83
C ASN A 172 -67.85 -50.26 -73.08
N ASN A 173 -66.83 -49.50 -72.62
CA ASN A 173 -66.83 -48.03 -72.55
C ASN A 173 -65.41 -47.52 -72.24
N ALA A 174 -64.58 -47.40 -73.27
CA ALA A 174 -63.13 -47.18 -73.15
C ALA A 174 -62.68 -45.69 -73.07
N SER A 175 -63.57 -44.69 -73.14
CA SER A 175 -63.15 -43.27 -73.17
C SER A 175 -63.10 -42.56 -71.81
N HIS A 176 -63.86 -42.98 -70.79
CA HIS A 176 -63.88 -42.32 -69.46
C HIS A 176 -62.92 -42.91 -68.41
N LEU A 177 -62.33 -44.08 -68.65
CA LEU A 177 -61.38 -44.74 -67.74
C LEU A 177 -59.92 -44.28 -67.96
N GLY A 178 -59.56 -43.93 -69.19
CA GLY A 178 -58.22 -43.43 -69.53
C GLY A 178 -57.90 -42.06 -68.91
N GLU A 179 -58.85 -41.14 -68.88
CA GLU A 179 -58.68 -39.80 -68.28
C GLU A 179 -58.61 -39.83 -66.75
N ASN A 180 -59.38 -40.70 -66.10
CA ASN A 180 -59.34 -40.86 -64.64
C ASN A 180 -58.06 -41.57 -64.16
N ALA A 181 -57.56 -42.54 -64.93
CA ALA A 181 -56.26 -43.18 -64.67
C ALA A 181 -55.09 -42.20 -64.90
N ALA A 182 -55.14 -41.36 -65.95
CA ALA A 182 -54.14 -40.34 -66.22
C ALA A 182 -54.12 -39.24 -65.14
N LYS A 183 -55.28 -38.76 -64.69
CA LYS A 183 -55.37 -37.78 -63.57
C LYS A 183 -54.89 -38.36 -62.25
N LYS A 184 -55.23 -39.61 -61.91
CA LYS A 184 -54.72 -40.30 -60.70
C LYS A 184 -53.22 -40.55 -60.77
N LYS A 185 -52.68 -40.89 -61.94
CA LYS A 185 -51.23 -41.06 -62.16
C LYS A 185 -50.48 -39.73 -62.04
N ALA A 186 -51.02 -38.63 -62.58
CA ALA A 186 -50.45 -37.30 -62.45
C ALA A 186 -50.49 -36.80 -60.99
N ALA A 187 -51.58 -37.04 -60.26
CA ALA A 187 -51.69 -36.72 -58.83
C ALA A 187 -50.72 -37.55 -57.97
N ALA A 188 -50.55 -38.84 -58.27
CA ALA A 188 -49.59 -39.71 -57.59
C ALA A 188 -48.13 -39.31 -57.87
N LEU A 189 -47.80 -38.90 -59.10
CA LEU A 189 -46.48 -38.37 -59.46
C LEU A 189 -46.18 -37.05 -58.76
N LYS A 190 -47.15 -36.12 -58.69
CA LYS A 190 -46.99 -34.86 -57.97
C LYS A 190 -46.81 -35.08 -56.46
N LYS A 191 -47.59 -36.00 -55.88
CA LYS A 191 -47.45 -36.41 -54.47
C LYS A 191 -46.08 -37.08 -54.21
N LYS A 192 -45.56 -37.86 -55.17
CA LYS A 192 -44.21 -38.45 -55.11
C LYS A 192 -43.12 -37.37 -55.10
N GLU A 193 -43.20 -36.37 -55.97
CA GLU A 193 -42.25 -35.26 -56.01
C GLU A 193 -42.29 -34.40 -54.73
N GLU A 194 -43.48 -34.18 -54.16
CA GLU A 194 -43.63 -33.45 -52.89
C GLU A 194 -43.03 -34.22 -51.70
N ILE A 195 -43.22 -35.55 -51.64
CA ILE A 195 -42.60 -36.42 -50.63
C ILE A 195 -41.07 -36.46 -50.80
N GLU A 196 -40.57 -36.51 -52.03
CA GLU A 196 -39.13 -36.52 -52.32
C GLU A 196 -38.44 -35.21 -51.90
N LYS A 197 -39.10 -34.05 -52.13
CA LYS A 197 -38.61 -32.76 -51.64
C LYS A 197 -38.56 -32.70 -50.11
N LYS A 198 -39.62 -33.15 -49.42
CA LYS A 198 -39.64 -33.19 -47.94
C LYS A 198 -38.59 -34.14 -47.37
N TYR A 199 -38.31 -35.26 -48.06
CA TYR A 199 -37.24 -36.18 -47.66
C TYR A 199 -35.85 -35.55 -47.80
N GLN A 200 -35.59 -34.85 -48.92
CA GLN A 200 -34.34 -34.09 -49.10
C GLN A 200 -34.19 -33.00 -48.03
N GLU A 201 -35.26 -32.28 -47.70
CA GLU A 201 -35.25 -31.29 -46.61
C GLU A 201 -34.91 -31.93 -45.24
N LEU A 202 -35.47 -33.10 -44.94
CA LEU A 202 -35.16 -33.86 -43.73
C LEU A 202 -33.68 -34.27 -43.65
N GLU A 203 -33.10 -34.73 -44.77
CA GLU A 203 -31.68 -35.05 -44.84
C GLU A 203 -30.80 -33.81 -44.60
N THR A 204 -31.17 -32.65 -45.15
CA THR A 204 -30.45 -31.40 -44.89
C THR A 204 -30.55 -30.94 -43.43
N LEU A 205 -31.70 -31.14 -42.78
CA LEU A 205 -31.90 -30.84 -41.37
C LEU A 205 -31.03 -31.74 -40.49
N ASN A 206 -30.97 -33.05 -40.77
CA ASN A 206 -30.10 -33.99 -40.06
C ASN A 206 -28.61 -33.59 -40.18
N ARG A 207 -28.14 -33.27 -41.39
CA ARG A 207 -26.76 -32.81 -41.60
C ARG A 207 -26.45 -31.51 -40.83
N LYS A 208 -27.42 -30.59 -40.72
CA LYS A 208 -27.27 -29.35 -39.93
C LYS A 208 -27.24 -29.63 -38.43
N ILE A 209 -28.11 -30.51 -37.92
CA ILE A 209 -28.15 -30.90 -36.51
C ILE A 209 -26.81 -31.53 -36.11
N GLU A 210 -26.30 -32.49 -36.89
CA GLU A 210 -25.00 -33.12 -36.63
C GLU A 210 -23.85 -32.12 -36.66
N LYS A 211 -23.81 -31.23 -37.66
CA LYS A 211 -22.80 -30.16 -37.71
C LYS A 211 -22.80 -29.31 -36.44
N TYR A 212 -23.96 -28.90 -35.93
CA TYR A 212 -24.03 -28.10 -34.71
C TYR A 212 -23.71 -28.90 -33.43
N LYS A 213 -24.03 -30.21 -33.39
CA LYS A 213 -23.59 -31.12 -32.31
C LYS A 213 -22.07 -31.27 -32.29
N THR A 214 -21.44 -31.49 -33.44
CA THR A 214 -19.98 -31.55 -33.56
C THR A 214 -19.33 -30.23 -33.16
N LEU A 215 -19.88 -29.08 -33.57
CA LEU A 215 -19.36 -27.76 -33.17
C LEU A 215 -19.51 -27.50 -31.66
N LEU A 216 -20.61 -27.92 -31.06
CA LEU A 216 -20.82 -27.84 -29.61
C LEU A 216 -19.79 -28.70 -28.86
N GLU A 217 -19.57 -29.93 -29.33
CA GLU A 217 -18.62 -30.87 -28.72
C GLU A 217 -17.16 -30.42 -28.90
N GLN A 218 -16.80 -29.91 -30.07
CA GLN A 218 -15.51 -29.25 -30.30
C GLN A 218 -15.31 -28.05 -29.38
N ASN A 219 -16.35 -27.24 -29.15
CA ASN A 219 -16.30 -26.11 -28.23
C ASN A 219 -16.17 -26.58 -26.77
N LYS A 220 -16.89 -27.63 -26.36
CA LYS A 220 -16.75 -28.25 -25.04
C LYS A 220 -15.33 -28.79 -24.82
N ASN A 221 -14.78 -29.52 -25.79
CA ASN A 221 -13.44 -30.08 -25.71
C ASN A 221 -12.34 -29.00 -25.72
N ASN A 222 -12.41 -28.02 -26.62
CA ASN A 222 -11.45 -26.91 -26.67
C ASN A 222 -11.45 -26.08 -25.38
N ASN A 223 -12.62 -25.84 -24.77
CA ASN A 223 -12.69 -25.11 -23.51
C ASN A 223 -12.28 -25.98 -22.32
N TYR A 224 -12.57 -27.28 -22.33
CA TYR A 224 -12.22 -28.21 -21.25
C TYR A 224 -10.70 -28.36 -21.07
N PHE A 225 -9.95 -28.51 -22.17
CA PHE A 225 -8.49 -28.64 -22.11
C PHE A 225 -7.78 -27.34 -21.70
N ASP A 226 -8.31 -26.17 -22.09
CA ASP A 226 -7.79 -24.87 -21.66
C ASP A 226 -8.17 -24.50 -20.20
N SER A 227 -9.20 -25.14 -19.61
CA SER A 227 -9.73 -24.80 -18.27
C SER A 227 -9.39 -25.81 -17.17
N ALA A 228 -9.42 -27.13 -17.41
CA ALA A 228 -9.29 -28.14 -16.34
C ALA A 228 -7.88 -28.22 -15.72
N ILE A 229 -6.82 -28.07 -16.53
CA ILE A 229 -5.43 -28.16 -16.07
C ILE A 229 -5.02 -26.93 -15.24
N ALA A 230 -5.61 -25.76 -15.52
CA ALA A 230 -5.35 -24.53 -14.78
C ALA A 230 -6.30 -24.32 -13.59
N TYR A 231 -7.58 -24.66 -13.73
CA TYR A 231 -8.61 -24.45 -12.72
C TYR A 231 -8.49 -25.38 -11.50
N SER A 232 -8.15 -26.65 -11.73
CA SER A 232 -7.90 -27.62 -10.63
C SER A 232 -6.77 -27.18 -9.69
N LYS A 233 -5.90 -26.29 -10.16
CA LYS A 233 -4.72 -25.80 -9.43
C LYS A 233 -4.89 -24.42 -8.79
N ILE A 234 -5.80 -23.59 -9.29
CA ILE A 234 -6.02 -22.20 -8.82
C ILE A 234 -7.22 -22.09 -7.86
N HIS A 235 -8.28 -22.91 -8.04
CA HIS A 235 -9.50 -22.78 -7.23
C HIS A 235 -9.30 -23.13 -5.74
N THR A 236 -8.30 -23.94 -5.40
CA THR A 236 -8.04 -24.36 -4.02
C THR A 236 -7.32 -23.32 -3.17
N GLN A 237 -6.92 -22.18 -3.73
CA GLN A 237 -6.04 -21.23 -3.05
C GLN A 237 -6.67 -19.85 -2.96
N ASP A 238 -6.87 -19.39 -1.73
CA ASP A 238 -7.29 -18.03 -1.43
C ASP A 238 -6.08 -17.09 -1.57
N TYR A 239 -6.05 -16.31 -2.66
CA TYR A 239 -4.99 -15.36 -2.95
C TYR A 239 -5.19 -14.00 -2.27
N SER A 240 -6.24 -13.86 -1.45
CA SER A 240 -6.52 -12.65 -0.67
C SER A 240 -5.78 -12.61 0.68
N SER A 241 -5.14 -13.71 1.10
CA SER A 241 -4.37 -13.77 2.33
C SER A 241 -2.97 -13.14 2.21
N LEU A 242 -2.45 -12.58 3.30
CA LEU A 242 -1.12 -11.96 3.47
C LEU A 242 0.04 -12.98 3.30
N SER A 243 0.13 -13.63 2.14
CA SER A 243 1.13 -14.64 1.81
C SER A 243 2.53 -14.01 1.59
N SER A 244 3.61 -14.72 1.96
CA SER A 244 4.99 -14.29 1.67
C SER A 244 5.25 -14.23 0.15
N TYR A 245 6.24 -13.45 -0.29
CA TYR A 245 6.57 -13.34 -1.73
C TYR A 245 6.95 -14.71 -2.33
N LYS A 246 7.71 -15.53 -1.61
CA LYS A 246 8.07 -16.88 -2.03
C LYS A 246 6.85 -17.82 -2.06
N GLN A 247 5.89 -17.65 -1.15
CA GLN A 247 4.62 -18.38 -1.21
C GLN A 247 3.82 -17.97 -2.44
N LEU A 248 3.70 -16.68 -2.76
CA LEU A 248 3.05 -16.22 -3.99
C LEU A 248 3.78 -16.72 -5.25
N VAL A 249 5.11 -16.70 -5.25
CA VAL A 249 5.93 -17.25 -6.34
C VAL A 249 5.76 -18.76 -6.46
N LYS A 250 5.74 -19.52 -5.36
CA LYS A 250 5.50 -20.97 -5.36
C LYS A 250 4.06 -21.30 -5.77
N LYS A 251 3.09 -20.48 -5.36
CA LYS A 251 1.68 -20.55 -5.78
C LYS A 251 1.51 -20.16 -7.26
N SER A 252 2.49 -19.50 -7.88
CA SER A 252 2.47 -19.06 -9.29
C SER A 252 3.59 -19.68 -10.15
N SER A 253 4.39 -20.60 -9.60
CA SER A 253 5.59 -21.14 -10.25
C SER A 253 5.26 -21.89 -11.54
N ASP A 254 4.10 -22.55 -11.57
CA ASP A 254 3.60 -23.30 -12.72
C ASP A 254 3.16 -22.40 -13.89
N ILE A 255 2.99 -21.09 -13.66
CA ILE A 255 2.54 -20.10 -14.65
C ILE A 255 3.70 -19.16 -15.05
N LEU A 256 4.81 -19.22 -14.32
CA LEU A 256 5.91 -18.27 -14.40
C LEU A 256 7.07 -18.90 -15.21
N PRO A 257 7.56 -18.28 -16.30
CA PRO A 257 8.63 -18.89 -17.10
C PRO A 257 9.91 -19.09 -16.27
N ASP A 258 10.48 -20.30 -16.35
CA ASP A 258 11.60 -20.76 -15.54
C ASP A 258 12.94 -20.09 -15.90
N GLY A 259 13.76 -19.80 -14.88
CA GLY A 259 15.14 -19.34 -15.03
C GLY A 259 15.90 -19.36 -13.70
N ALA A 260 17.20 -19.68 -13.72
CA ALA A 260 18.04 -19.81 -12.52
C ALA A 260 18.20 -18.49 -11.72
N ALA A 261 18.30 -17.36 -12.42
CA ALA A 261 18.30 -16.03 -11.80
C ALA A 261 16.99 -15.76 -11.03
N LYS A 262 15.87 -16.31 -11.49
CA LYS A 262 14.57 -16.19 -10.83
C LYS A 262 14.54 -16.95 -9.51
N LYS A 263 15.11 -18.16 -9.41
CA LYS A 263 15.11 -18.95 -8.15
C LYS A 263 15.85 -18.25 -7.00
N PHE A 264 17.03 -17.68 -7.26
CA PHE A 264 17.78 -16.90 -6.27
C PHE A 264 17.05 -15.60 -5.89
N VAL A 265 16.53 -14.90 -6.89
CA VAL A 265 15.80 -13.64 -6.72
C VAL A 265 14.45 -13.82 -5.99
N THR A 266 13.79 -14.96 -6.16
CA THR A 266 12.48 -15.25 -5.52
C THR A 266 12.56 -15.52 -4.02
N GLY A 267 13.75 -15.73 -3.48
CA GLY A 267 13.97 -15.85 -2.05
C GLY A 267 14.29 -14.53 -1.36
N LEU A 268 14.69 -13.47 -2.07
CA LEU A 268 15.04 -12.20 -1.43
C LEU A 268 13.80 -11.54 -0.83
N THR A 269 13.76 -11.35 0.49
CA THR A 269 12.62 -10.74 1.20
C THR A 269 12.76 -9.25 1.36
N ASN A 270 14.01 -8.76 1.45
CA ASN A 270 14.35 -7.34 1.40
C ASN A 270 15.84 -7.16 1.15
N MET A 271 16.20 -6.02 0.56
CA MET A 271 17.58 -5.57 0.40
C MET A 271 17.59 -4.04 0.51
N ASP A 272 18.30 -3.53 1.50
CA ASP A 272 18.53 -2.11 1.71
C ASP A 272 20.03 -1.88 1.90
N ALA A 273 20.60 -0.91 1.19
CA ALA A 273 21.97 -0.47 1.38
C ALA A 273 22.04 1.05 1.45
N GLY A 274 22.88 1.61 2.32
CA GLY A 274 22.98 3.04 2.54
C GLY A 274 22.19 3.49 3.77
N MET A 275 21.39 4.56 3.65
CA MET A 275 20.59 5.07 4.77
C MET A 275 19.13 4.62 4.69
N PHE A 276 18.65 3.93 5.71
CA PHE A 276 17.28 3.43 5.76
C PHE A 276 16.74 3.38 7.20
N SER A 277 15.43 3.57 7.35
CA SER A 277 14.76 3.30 8.62
C SER A 277 14.49 1.81 8.75
N LYS A 278 14.94 1.19 9.84
CA LYS A 278 14.70 -0.23 10.09
C LYS A 278 13.83 -0.43 11.32
N TYR A 279 12.76 -1.18 11.12
CA TYR A 279 11.97 -1.77 12.19
C TYR A 279 12.22 -3.28 12.21
N SER A 280 12.85 -3.79 13.26
CA SER A 280 13.06 -5.22 13.50
C SER A 280 12.23 -5.71 14.69
N SER A 281 12.19 -4.93 15.77
CA SER A 281 11.35 -5.21 16.93
C SER A 281 11.22 -3.96 17.80
N LYS A 282 10.28 -3.95 18.75
CA LYS A 282 10.02 -2.81 19.62
C LYS A 282 11.19 -2.52 20.55
N TYR A 283 11.89 -3.55 21.02
CA TYR A 283 13.00 -3.42 21.97
C TYR A 283 14.40 -3.51 21.36
N THR A 284 14.53 -3.77 20.06
CA THR A 284 15.82 -3.79 19.34
C THR A 284 15.96 -2.56 18.44
N MET A 285 15.58 -2.68 17.16
CA MET A 285 15.53 -1.58 16.19
C MET A 285 14.08 -1.18 15.97
N SER A 286 13.65 -0.08 16.58
CA SER A 286 12.26 0.43 16.50
C SER A 286 12.19 1.69 15.63
N GLY A 287 12.34 1.51 14.31
CA GLY A 287 12.23 2.59 13.32
C GLY A 287 13.41 3.56 13.32
N GLN A 288 14.59 3.08 13.72
CA GLN A 288 15.81 3.87 13.79
C GLN A 288 16.40 4.08 12.39
N MET A 289 16.96 5.26 12.13
CA MET A 289 17.73 5.51 10.91
C MET A 289 19.10 4.85 11.00
N MET A 290 19.40 3.94 10.09
CA MET A 290 20.66 3.22 10.02
C MET A 290 21.41 3.54 8.72
N LYS A 291 22.72 3.71 8.83
CA LYS A 291 23.71 3.76 7.74
C LYS A 291 24.39 2.40 7.60
N GLY A 292 23.99 1.55 6.66
CA GLY A 292 24.51 0.20 6.59
C GLY A 292 23.96 -0.67 5.46
N LEU A 293 23.87 -1.96 5.73
CA LEU A 293 23.34 -3.00 4.84
C LEU A 293 22.31 -3.83 5.60
N ASP A 294 21.17 -4.10 4.99
CA ASP A 294 20.18 -5.06 5.44
C ASP A 294 19.82 -6.00 4.29
N LEU A 295 19.86 -7.30 4.56
CA LEU A 295 19.52 -8.33 3.59
C LEU A 295 18.67 -9.40 4.27
N GLY A 296 17.58 -9.78 3.63
CA GLY A 296 16.70 -10.86 4.08
C GLY A 296 16.43 -11.86 2.97
N TYR A 297 16.30 -13.13 3.36
CA TYR A 297 16.07 -14.24 2.46
C TYR A 297 15.08 -15.25 3.06
N ASP A 298 14.07 -15.63 2.28
CA ASP A 298 13.07 -16.64 2.59
C ASP A 298 13.62 -18.03 2.18
N LEU A 299 13.96 -18.85 3.17
CA LEU A 299 14.36 -20.24 2.97
C LEU A 299 13.16 -21.17 2.73
N GLY A 300 11.93 -20.67 2.92
CA GLY A 300 10.66 -21.36 2.69
C GLY A 300 9.97 -21.77 4.00
N PHE A 301 10.74 -22.35 4.92
CA PHE A 301 10.28 -22.68 6.28
C PHE A 301 10.58 -21.55 7.29
N CYS A 302 11.58 -20.71 6.99
CA CYS A 302 11.89 -19.52 7.74
C CYS A 302 12.44 -18.41 6.84
N GLU A 303 12.19 -17.16 7.24
CA GLU A 303 12.81 -15.97 6.66
C GLU A 303 13.97 -15.56 7.55
N VAL A 304 15.19 -15.62 7.03
CA VAL A 304 16.40 -15.19 7.74
C VAL A 304 16.83 -13.82 7.23
N GLY A 305 17.42 -13.01 8.08
CA GLY A 305 17.98 -11.73 7.64
C GLY A 305 19.06 -11.22 8.55
N GLY A 306 19.93 -10.39 7.99
CA GLY A 306 21.05 -9.78 8.69
C GLY A 306 21.09 -8.29 8.40
N THR A 307 21.39 -7.51 9.43
CA THR A 307 21.55 -6.06 9.35
C THR A 307 22.89 -5.70 9.98
N ILE A 308 23.67 -4.84 9.34
CA ILE A 308 24.91 -4.29 9.91
C ILE A 308 25.05 -2.83 9.49
N GLY A 309 25.39 -1.95 10.43
CA GLY A 309 25.51 -0.53 10.13
C GLY A 309 25.80 0.34 11.34
N LYS A 310 25.61 1.64 11.16
CA LYS A 310 25.73 2.64 12.22
C LYS A 310 24.40 3.36 12.41
N THR A 311 24.00 3.56 13.66
CA THR A 311 22.87 4.42 14.03
C THR A 311 23.42 5.68 14.68
N GLU A 312 22.90 6.84 14.28
CA GLU A 312 23.33 8.14 14.80
C GLU A 312 22.10 8.91 15.31
N TYR A 313 22.19 9.49 16.51
CA TYR A 313 21.20 10.42 17.06
C TYR A 313 21.87 11.71 17.47
N ILE A 314 21.07 12.74 17.67
CA ILE A 314 21.52 13.92 18.38
C ILE A 314 21.02 13.81 19.82
N GLY A 315 21.98 13.79 20.75
CA GLY A 315 21.75 13.84 22.19
C GLY A 315 21.02 15.10 22.60
N ARG A 316 20.53 15.14 23.86
CA ARG A 316 19.79 16.30 24.39
C ARG A 316 20.65 17.57 24.50
N ASP A 317 21.96 17.41 24.50
CA ASP A 317 23.01 18.43 24.53
C ASP A 317 23.46 18.88 23.12
N GLY A 318 22.90 18.29 22.06
CA GLY A 318 23.28 18.58 20.68
C GLY A 318 24.47 17.77 20.16
N THR A 319 25.06 16.87 20.97
CA THR A 319 26.18 16.03 20.53
C THR A 319 25.70 14.79 19.76
N PRO A 320 26.44 14.30 18.76
CA PRO A 320 26.05 13.11 18.02
C PRO A 320 26.32 11.83 18.83
N ASP A 321 25.27 11.12 19.22
CA ASP A 321 25.36 9.77 19.76
C ASP A 321 25.55 8.78 18.60
N LYS A 322 26.72 8.14 18.52
CA LYS A 322 27.05 7.19 17.43
C LYS A 322 27.17 5.77 17.96
N TYR A 323 26.44 4.86 17.33
CA TYR A 323 26.44 3.45 17.67
C TYR A 323 26.76 2.60 16.45
N THR A 324 27.62 1.60 16.60
CA THR A 324 27.76 0.53 15.60
C THR A 324 26.83 -0.60 15.99
N CYS A 325 25.97 -1.01 15.07
CA CYS A 325 24.86 -1.92 15.32
C CYS A 325 24.91 -3.10 14.35
N TYR A 326 24.51 -4.26 14.83
CA TYR A 326 24.33 -5.45 14.01
C TYR A 326 23.13 -6.25 14.52
N SER A 327 22.41 -6.90 13.61
CA SER A 327 21.27 -7.74 13.96
C SER A 327 21.21 -8.98 13.08
N GLY A 328 20.79 -10.09 13.66
CA GLY A 328 20.40 -11.31 12.95
C GLY A 328 18.95 -11.62 13.31
N ARG A 329 18.13 -11.94 12.33
CA ARG A 329 16.72 -12.32 12.52
C ARG A 329 16.40 -13.64 11.84
N ALA A 330 15.54 -14.42 12.46
CA ALA A 330 14.93 -15.62 11.88
C ALA A 330 13.44 -15.63 12.20
N ILE A 331 12.59 -15.60 11.19
CA ILE A 331 11.13 -15.55 11.31
C ILE A 331 10.57 -16.87 10.77
N PHE A 332 9.91 -17.63 11.63
CA PHE A 332 9.26 -18.89 11.31
C PHE A 332 7.77 -18.66 11.09
N ASN A 333 7.26 -19.12 9.95
CA ASN A 333 5.83 -19.10 9.65
C ASN A 333 5.26 -20.48 10.02
N PHE A 334 4.71 -20.63 11.22
CA PHE A 334 4.14 -21.91 11.68
C PHE A 334 2.80 -22.22 11.00
N LEU A 335 2.01 -21.17 10.76
CA LEU A 335 0.74 -21.19 10.01
C LEU A 335 0.70 -19.98 9.08
N GLU A 336 -0.20 -19.96 8.08
CA GLU A 336 -0.32 -18.80 7.17
C GLU A 336 -0.55 -17.47 7.90
N THR A 337 -1.17 -17.52 9.09
CA THR A 337 -1.53 -16.35 9.90
C THR A 337 -0.73 -16.20 11.19
N GLN A 338 0.26 -17.07 11.46
CA GLN A 338 1.02 -17.05 12.72
C GLN A 338 2.52 -17.14 12.48
N LYS A 339 3.25 -16.19 13.07
CA LYS A 339 4.69 -16.00 12.90
C LYS A 339 5.38 -15.90 14.25
N VAL A 340 6.55 -16.53 14.36
CA VAL A 340 7.47 -16.34 15.48
C VAL A 340 8.81 -15.86 14.94
N GLY A 341 9.26 -14.71 15.41
CA GLY A 341 10.57 -14.14 15.08
C GLY A 341 11.54 -14.26 16.25
N PHE A 342 12.76 -14.67 15.97
CA PHE A 342 13.91 -14.53 16.85
C PHE A 342 14.79 -13.41 16.31
N VAL A 343 15.16 -12.47 17.16
CA VAL A 343 16.02 -11.34 16.81
C VAL A 343 17.17 -11.29 17.80
N TYR A 344 18.39 -11.40 17.28
CA TYR A 344 19.60 -11.05 18.00
C TYR A 344 20.04 -9.68 17.54
N TYR A 345 20.25 -8.76 18.48
CA TYR A 345 20.69 -7.41 18.21
C TYR A 345 21.89 -7.09 19.10
N GLY A 346 22.92 -6.47 18.54
CA GLY A 346 24.08 -6.01 19.29
C GLY A 346 24.45 -4.60 18.88
N TYR A 347 24.91 -3.81 19.85
CA TYR A 347 25.46 -2.50 19.55
C TYR A 347 26.63 -2.13 20.45
N THR A 348 27.52 -1.30 19.93
CA THR A 348 28.66 -0.70 20.65
C THR A 348 28.65 0.81 20.49
N ILE A 349 29.03 1.51 21.55
CA ILE A 349 29.23 2.97 21.52
C ILE A 349 30.50 3.28 20.72
N ASP A 350 30.45 4.26 19.82
CA ASP A 350 31.62 4.73 19.08
C ASP A 350 32.60 5.46 20.04
N LYS A 351 33.90 5.20 19.89
CA LYS A 351 34.97 5.80 20.73
C LYS A 351 34.98 7.33 20.69
N THR A 352 34.46 7.91 19.62
CA THR A 352 34.38 9.35 19.42
C THR A 352 33.41 10.07 20.37
N MET A 353 32.45 9.38 21.00
CA MET A 353 31.49 10.00 21.93
C MET A 353 32.13 10.57 23.21
N PHE A 354 33.34 10.12 23.59
CA PHE A 354 34.00 10.55 24.83
C PHE A 354 35.19 11.50 24.60
N ALA A 355 35.50 11.84 23.34
CA ALA A 355 36.70 12.60 22.99
C ALA A 355 36.57 14.12 23.27
N GLY A 356 35.36 14.63 23.48
CA GLY A 356 35.07 16.07 23.62
C GLY A 356 34.77 16.56 25.03
N ASP A 357 34.49 15.69 25.99
CA ASP A 357 33.99 16.11 27.30
C ASP A 357 35.14 16.29 28.32
N GLY A 358 35.23 17.46 28.93
CA GLY A 358 36.21 17.77 29.98
C GLY A 358 36.06 16.87 31.20
N PHE A 359 34.85 16.35 31.43
CA PHE A 359 34.54 15.39 32.50
C PHE A 359 35.21 14.03 32.29
N PHE A 360 35.29 13.54 31.05
CA PHE A 360 35.94 12.26 30.72
C PHE A 360 37.45 12.38 30.49
N LYS A 361 37.98 13.59 30.24
CA LYS A 361 39.43 13.83 30.11
C LYS A 361 40.22 13.66 31.41
N ASN A 362 39.62 13.94 32.57
CA ASN A 362 40.30 13.90 33.87
C ASN A 362 40.00 12.66 34.72
N ILE A 363 39.18 11.73 34.21
CA ILE A 363 38.91 10.48 34.91
C ILE A 363 39.60 9.34 34.15
N ASN A 364 40.90 9.16 34.42
CA ASN A 364 41.69 7.97 34.09
C ASN A 364 41.14 6.66 34.73
N ILE A 365 39.91 6.72 35.28
CA ILE A 365 39.20 5.70 36.06
C ILE A 365 37.80 5.43 35.46
N ALA A 366 37.33 6.14 34.43
CA ALA A 366 36.01 5.93 33.80
C ALA A 366 36.03 4.85 32.70
N THR A 367 36.58 3.69 33.06
CA THR A 367 36.15 2.32 32.73
C THR A 367 36.12 1.81 31.26
N PRO A 368 36.81 0.68 30.96
CA PRO A 368 36.61 -0.20 29.79
C PRO A 368 35.19 -0.79 29.63
N ILE A 369 34.21 -0.39 30.47
CA ILE A 369 32.88 -0.99 30.60
C ILE A 369 31.88 -0.35 29.62
N PHE A 370 32.08 0.92 29.23
CA PHE A 370 31.21 1.61 28.25
C PHE A 370 31.45 1.15 26.80
N PHE A 371 32.65 0.66 26.48
CA PHE A 371 32.98 0.17 25.12
C PHE A 371 32.53 -1.27 24.87
N ARG A 372 31.99 -1.96 25.88
CA ARG A 372 31.55 -3.34 25.72
C ARG A 372 30.22 -3.38 24.98
N PRO A 373 30.05 -4.31 24.03
CA PRO A 373 28.80 -4.46 23.32
C PRO A 373 27.67 -4.80 24.29
N VAL A 374 26.52 -4.18 24.06
CA VAL A 374 25.26 -4.61 24.64
C VAL A 374 24.62 -5.56 23.64
N HIS A 375 24.20 -6.72 24.11
CA HIS A 375 23.51 -7.72 23.32
C HIS A 375 22.05 -7.81 23.78
N ILE A 376 21.13 -7.89 22.84
CA ILE A 376 19.69 -8.03 23.10
C ILE A 376 19.21 -9.25 22.33
N LEU A 377 18.53 -10.14 23.03
CA LEU A 377 17.82 -11.27 22.45
C LEU A 377 16.34 -10.97 22.57
N SER A 378 15.62 -10.99 21.44
CA SER A 378 14.18 -10.76 21.38
C SER A 378 13.47 -11.92 20.69
N VAL A 379 12.32 -12.29 21.23
CA VAL A 379 11.39 -13.27 20.67
C VAL A 379 10.06 -12.58 20.44
N ASN A 380 9.61 -12.57 19.20
CA ASN A 380 8.40 -11.93 18.73
C ASN A 380 7.40 -13.01 18.30
N TYR A 381 6.13 -12.83 18.62
CA TYR A 381 5.01 -13.59 18.11
C TYR A 381 4.01 -12.60 17.50
N ASN A 382 3.55 -12.89 16.29
CA ASN A 382 2.44 -12.17 15.67
C ASN A 382 1.52 -13.20 15.03
N GLY A 383 0.27 -13.22 15.48
CA GLY A 383 -0.67 -14.25 15.07
C GLY A 383 -2.12 -13.78 15.07
N THR A 384 -2.89 -14.26 14.10
CA THR A 384 -4.35 -14.13 14.14
C THR A 384 -4.94 -15.38 14.77
N ALA A 385 -5.44 -15.27 16.01
CA ALA A 385 -6.04 -16.38 16.76
C ALA A 385 -7.44 -16.74 16.22
N SER A 386 -8.18 -15.75 15.71
CA SER A 386 -9.45 -15.94 15.00
C SER A 386 -9.64 -14.82 13.98
N LYS A 387 -10.63 -14.94 13.07
CA LYS A 387 -11.00 -13.86 12.13
C LYS A 387 -11.28 -12.49 12.80
N PHE A 388 -11.44 -12.46 14.11
CA PHE A 388 -11.76 -11.27 14.88
C PHE A 388 -10.68 -10.88 15.89
N VAL A 389 -9.60 -11.64 16.06
CA VAL A 389 -8.60 -11.38 17.12
C VAL A 389 -7.19 -11.61 16.59
N THR A 390 -6.36 -10.58 16.72
CA THR A 390 -4.94 -10.57 16.42
C THR A 390 -4.16 -10.34 17.70
N ILE A 391 -3.14 -11.15 17.94
CA ILE A 391 -2.27 -11.10 19.10
C ILE A 391 -0.85 -10.83 18.63
N GLU A 392 -0.20 -9.88 19.29
CA GLU A 392 1.22 -9.61 19.16
C GLU A 392 1.86 -9.71 20.54
N ALA A 393 2.98 -10.40 20.62
CA ALA A 393 3.75 -10.50 21.85
C ALA A 393 5.24 -10.42 21.54
N GLU A 394 6.00 -9.67 22.34
CA GLU A 394 7.44 -9.58 22.25
C GLU A 394 8.04 -9.71 23.65
N SER A 395 9.09 -10.52 23.79
CA SER A 395 9.92 -10.61 24.99
C SER A 395 11.37 -10.35 24.60
N ALA A 396 12.06 -9.47 25.33
CA ALA A 396 13.45 -9.16 25.08
C ALA A 396 14.29 -9.16 26.36
N ILE A 397 15.55 -9.53 26.25
CA ILE A 397 16.52 -9.53 27.35
C ILE A 397 17.78 -8.79 26.90
N SER A 398 18.22 -7.78 27.67
CA SER A 398 19.50 -7.11 27.44
C SER A 398 20.60 -7.71 28.32
N ILE A 399 21.76 -7.96 27.71
CA ILE A 399 22.95 -8.56 28.32
C ILE A 399 24.13 -7.63 28.06
N LYS A 400 24.69 -7.07 29.14
CA LYS A 400 25.93 -6.29 29.11
C LYS A 400 26.97 -7.00 29.97
N LYS A 401 28.07 -7.44 29.36
CA LYS A 401 29.16 -8.11 30.11
C LYS A 401 29.85 -7.10 31.01
N MET A 402 29.51 -7.01 32.29
CA MET A 402 30.28 -6.22 33.26
C MET A 402 31.63 -6.93 33.55
N ALA A 403 32.68 -6.16 33.83
CA ALA A 403 33.89 -6.75 34.39
C ALA A 403 33.55 -7.23 35.82
N PRO A 404 34.02 -8.41 36.26
CA PRO A 404 33.88 -8.77 37.66
C PRO A 404 34.61 -7.71 38.49
N VAL A 405 33.85 -6.90 39.22
CA VAL A 405 34.40 -6.10 40.31
C VAL A 405 34.68 -7.11 41.41
N GLU A 406 35.94 -7.23 41.84
CA GLU A 406 36.30 -8.06 43.00
C GLU A 406 35.37 -7.72 44.16
N GLY A 407 34.63 -8.73 44.65
CA GLY A 407 33.67 -8.58 45.75
C GLY A 407 32.19 -8.51 45.36
N GLN A 408 31.82 -8.39 44.07
CA GLN A 408 30.42 -8.49 43.62
C GLN A 408 30.13 -9.81 42.87
N THR A 409 30.13 -10.91 43.61
CA THR A 409 29.61 -12.20 43.14
C THR A 409 28.08 -12.21 43.21
N LYS A 410 27.41 -11.58 42.22
CA LYS A 410 26.03 -11.88 41.74
C LYS A 410 25.64 -10.93 40.61
N LEU A 411 26.23 -11.11 39.43
CA LEU A 411 25.94 -10.33 38.21
C LEU A 411 24.79 -10.93 37.36
N LEU A 412 23.76 -11.39 38.06
CA LEU A 412 22.44 -11.75 37.52
C LEU A 412 21.48 -11.48 38.67
N ASP A 413 20.98 -10.25 38.75
CA ASP A 413 19.84 -9.95 39.62
C ASP A 413 18.74 -10.94 39.21
N LYS A 414 18.34 -11.85 40.12
CA LYS A 414 17.40 -12.96 39.87
C LYS A 414 15.98 -12.49 39.50
N THR A 415 15.80 -11.22 39.20
CA THR A 415 14.54 -10.48 39.29
C THR A 415 14.16 -9.79 37.97
N GLY A 416 14.42 -10.41 36.81
CA GLY A 416 13.88 -9.97 35.51
C GLY A 416 14.11 -8.49 35.15
N GLY A 417 15.04 -7.81 35.83
CA GLY A 417 15.23 -6.37 35.75
C GLY A 417 15.83 -5.91 34.42
N ASN A 418 16.45 -6.84 33.69
CA ASN A 418 17.02 -6.66 32.36
C ASN A 418 16.12 -7.23 31.25
N MET A 419 14.85 -7.51 31.54
CA MET A 419 13.88 -8.01 30.57
C MET A 419 12.85 -6.94 30.20
N ALA A 420 12.31 -7.04 29.00
CA ALA A 420 11.20 -6.25 28.51
C ALA A 420 10.14 -7.15 27.87
N TRP A 421 8.86 -6.78 28.01
CA TRP A 421 7.71 -7.57 27.58
C TRP A 421 6.66 -6.66 26.99
N HIS A 422 6.21 -6.98 25.79
CA HIS A 422 5.06 -6.37 25.16
C HIS A 422 4.05 -7.45 24.84
N ILE A 423 2.79 -7.24 25.18
CA ILE A 423 1.68 -8.07 24.74
C ILE A 423 0.59 -7.12 24.29
N SER A 424 0.10 -7.27 23.07
CA SER A 424 -1.06 -6.55 22.56
C SER A 424 -2.04 -7.51 21.90
N SER A 425 -3.31 -7.20 22.04
CA SER A 425 -4.41 -7.92 21.42
C SER A 425 -5.38 -6.91 20.85
N ASP A 426 -5.62 -7.01 19.56
CA ASP A 426 -6.60 -6.20 18.85
C ASP A 426 -7.70 -7.14 18.36
N GLY A 427 -8.96 -6.77 18.59
CA GLY A 427 -10.05 -7.58 18.11
C GLY A 427 -11.34 -6.83 17.86
N ASN A 428 -12.24 -7.45 17.11
CA ASN A 428 -13.55 -6.88 16.77
C ASN A 428 -14.65 -7.73 17.42
N ILE A 429 -15.65 -7.08 18.01
CA ILE A 429 -16.82 -7.80 18.51
C ILE A 429 -17.65 -8.26 17.30
N PRO A 430 -17.90 -9.57 17.12
CA PRO A 430 -18.62 -10.10 15.96
C PRO A 430 -19.97 -9.42 15.73
N ASN A 431 -20.32 -9.18 14.47
CA ASN A 431 -21.58 -8.52 14.06
C ASN A 431 -21.77 -7.10 14.60
N THR A 432 -20.71 -6.45 15.07
CA THR A 432 -20.73 -5.03 15.47
C THR A 432 -19.60 -4.28 14.79
N SER A 433 -19.66 -2.94 14.80
CA SER A 433 -18.56 -2.07 14.38
C SER A 433 -17.54 -1.79 15.51
N VAL A 434 -17.65 -2.47 16.64
CA VAL A 434 -16.81 -2.23 17.83
C VAL A 434 -15.50 -2.99 17.71
N SER A 435 -14.39 -2.27 17.73
CA SER A 435 -13.04 -2.79 17.92
C SER A 435 -12.55 -2.53 19.34
N LEU A 436 -11.83 -3.49 19.90
CA LEU A 436 -11.22 -3.46 21.22
C LEU A 436 -9.72 -3.66 21.05
N THR A 437 -8.94 -2.91 21.82
CA THR A 437 -7.48 -2.96 21.80
C THR A 437 -6.98 -3.04 23.24
N GLY A 438 -6.28 -4.10 23.59
CA GLY A 438 -5.64 -4.25 24.90
C GLY A 438 -4.13 -4.37 24.72
N SER A 439 -3.34 -3.64 25.50
CA SER A 439 -1.89 -3.80 25.48
C SER A 439 -1.26 -3.63 26.85
N TYR A 440 -0.25 -4.45 27.10
CA TYR A 440 0.65 -4.41 28.23
C TYR A 440 2.08 -4.23 27.71
N ASP A 441 2.84 -3.32 28.31
CA ASP A 441 4.23 -3.05 27.99
C ASP A 441 4.99 -2.87 29.29
N LYS A 442 6.02 -3.68 29.54
CA LYS A 442 6.89 -3.58 30.70
C LYS A 442 8.32 -3.60 30.26
N THR A 443 9.10 -2.63 30.70
CA THR A 443 10.54 -2.57 30.46
C THR A 443 11.24 -2.48 31.82
N GLY A 444 12.07 -3.48 32.14
CA GLY A 444 12.79 -3.53 33.41
C GLY A 444 13.75 -2.35 33.61
N LYS A 445 14.08 -2.03 34.87
CA LYS A 445 14.96 -0.89 35.23
C LYS A 445 16.38 -1.03 34.68
N GLN A 446 16.86 -2.25 34.51
CA GLN A 446 18.20 -2.59 34.03
C GLN A 446 18.18 -2.98 32.54
N PHE A 447 17.03 -2.91 31.86
CA PHE A 447 16.97 -3.15 30.42
C PHE A 447 17.63 -1.98 29.69
N GLU A 448 18.71 -2.26 28.94
CA GLU A 448 19.51 -1.23 28.29
C GLU A 448 19.44 -1.33 26.77
N ASN A 449 18.86 -0.32 26.13
CA ASN A 449 19.00 -0.09 24.70
C ASN A 449 19.09 1.42 24.41
N ASN A 450 20.31 1.94 24.41
CA ASN A 450 20.58 3.36 24.20
C ASN A 450 20.43 3.79 22.74
N THR A 451 20.29 2.83 21.82
CA THR A 451 20.04 3.12 20.42
C THR A 451 18.57 3.48 20.16
N LEU A 452 17.65 3.23 21.10
CA LEU A 452 16.24 3.58 20.88
C LEU A 452 16.04 5.10 20.99
N PRO A 453 15.17 5.71 20.14
CA PRO A 453 14.86 7.13 20.22
C PRO A 453 14.32 7.55 21.58
N LEU A 454 13.61 6.65 22.27
CA LEU A 454 13.08 6.86 23.61
C LEU A 454 13.47 5.67 24.51
N SER A 455 14.17 5.95 25.61
CA SER A 455 14.42 4.93 26.64
C SER A 455 13.14 4.71 27.45
N ARG A 456 12.70 3.46 27.53
CA ARG A 456 11.54 3.03 28.33
C ARG A 456 11.96 2.32 29.63
N ALA A 457 13.24 2.36 29.98
CA ALA A 457 13.76 1.64 31.15
C ALA A 457 12.97 1.98 32.43
N GLY A 458 12.53 0.96 33.15
CA GLY A 458 11.76 1.12 34.38
C GLY A 458 10.30 1.55 34.18
N THR A 459 9.73 1.43 32.98
CA THR A 459 8.32 1.76 32.73
C THR A 459 7.43 0.53 32.58
N GLU A 460 6.19 0.63 33.02
CA GLU A 460 5.15 -0.37 32.85
C GLU A 460 3.84 0.32 32.47
N GLN A 461 3.24 -0.05 31.35
CA GLN A 461 2.06 0.58 30.78
C GLN A 461 0.98 -0.47 30.50
N TYR A 462 -0.23 -0.17 30.96
CA TYR A 462 -1.44 -0.87 30.61
C TYR A 462 -2.32 0.06 29.80
N LYS A 463 -2.84 -0.44 28.69
CA LYS A 463 -3.71 0.30 27.81
C LYS A 463 -4.88 -0.57 27.40
N LEU A 464 -6.09 -0.04 27.54
CA LEU A 464 -7.32 -0.68 27.13
C LEU A 464 -8.16 0.34 26.37
N GLY A 465 -8.49 0.06 25.12
CA GLY A 465 -9.23 0.95 24.26
C GLY A 465 -10.37 0.24 23.57
N GLY A 466 -11.39 1.02 23.23
CA GLY A 466 -12.49 0.59 22.39
C GLY A 466 -12.82 1.68 21.38
N LYS A 467 -13.10 1.30 20.13
CA LYS A 467 -13.51 2.20 19.07
C LYS A 467 -14.73 1.63 18.35
N THR A 468 -15.65 2.50 17.93
CA THR A 468 -16.83 2.09 17.18
C THR A 468 -17.22 3.15 16.16
N ASP A 469 -17.80 2.69 15.06
CA ASP A 469 -18.44 3.54 14.05
C ASP A 469 -19.95 3.47 14.20
N LEU A 470 -20.58 4.63 14.35
CA LEU A 470 -22.01 4.83 14.55
C LEU A 470 -22.63 5.53 13.32
N PHE A 471 -23.94 5.36 13.13
CA PHE A 471 -24.73 6.01 12.09
C PHE A 471 -24.17 5.82 10.67
N HIS A 472 -23.97 4.56 10.24
CA HIS A 472 -23.38 4.24 8.93
C HIS A 472 -22.00 4.90 8.73
N SER A 473 -21.15 4.84 9.76
CA SER A 473 -19.81 5.44 9.80
C SER A 473 -19.76 6.97 9.72
N PHE A 474 -20.88 7.67 9.92
CA PHE A 474 -20.88 9.13 10.06
C PHE A 474 -20.13 9.59 11.31
N LEU A 475 -20.15 8.82 12.41
CA LEU A 475 -19.48 9.18 13.65
C LEU A 475 -18.60 8.03 14.13
N SER A 476 -17.31 8.28 14.33
CA SER A 476 -16.39 7.36 14.98
C SER A 476 -16.10 7.85 16.39
N ILE A 477 -16.24 6.98 17.38
CA ILE A 477 -15.93 7.25 18.78
C ILE A 477 -14.91 6.21 19.25
N GLY A 478 -13.82 6.68 19.82
CA GLY A 478 -12.81 5.88 20.50
C GLY A 478 -12.59 6.40 21.91
N ILE A 479 -12.47 5.49 22.88
CA ILE A 479 -12.10 5.77 24.26
C ILE A 479 -10.95 4.84 24.62
N GLU A 480 -9.98 5.36 25.37
CA GLU A 480 -8.80 4.61 25.75
C GLU A 480 -8.41 4.90 27.20
N TYR A 481 -8.34 3.87 28.03
CA TYR A 481 -7.76 3.94 29.37
C TYR A 481 -6.26 3.64 29.30
N ASN A 482 -5.44 4.50 29.90
CA ASN A 482 -4.00 4.28 30.04
C ASN A 482 -3.58 4.40 31.51
N TYR A 483 -2.87 3.38 32.00
CA TYR A 483 -2.22 3.38 33.30
C TYR A 483 -0.71 3.19 33.08
N LEU A 484 0.08 4.12 33.60
CA LEU A 484 1.53 4.13 33.47
C LEU A 484 2.17 4.12 34.85
N LEU A 485 3.05 3.16 35.07
CA LEU A 485 3.95 3.05 36.20
C LEU A 485 5.36 3.39 35.76
N GLN A 486 6.04 4.23 36.53
CA GLN A 486 7.43 4.59 36.33
C GLN A 486 8.20 4.27 37.61
N SER A 487 9.17 3.39 37.51
CA SER A 487 9.99 2.96 38.61
C SER A 487 11.43 3.42 38.40
N SER A 488 11.89 4.32 39.26
CA SER A 488 13.27 4.81 39.29
C SER A 488 14.10 4.03 40.34
N TYR A 489 15.37 4.42 40.55
CA TYR A 489 16.17 3.90 41.65
C TYR A 489 15.66 4.33 43.03
N SER A 490 14.98 5.48 43.13
CA SER A 490 14.52 6.06 44.41
C SER A 490 13.05 5.81 44.74
N GLY A 491 12.22 5.38 43.79
CA GLY A 491 10.81 5.12 44.03
C GLY A 491 10.00 4.81 42.77
N THR A 492 8.75 4.39 42.97
CA THR A 492 7.78 4.10 41.89
C THR A 492 6.63 5.09 41.95
N ALA A 493 6.34 5.74 40.82
CA ALA A 493 5.20 6.64 40.65
C ALA A 493 4.22 6.04 39.63
N SER A 494 2.93 6.30 39.81
CA SER A 494 1.89 5.88 38.87
C SER A 494 1.11 7.08 38.34
N ASN A 495 0.59 6.96 37.13
CA ASN A 495 -0.22 7.99 36.50
C ASN A 495 -1.29 7.36 35.61
N THR A 496 -2.54 7.76 35.81
CA THR A 496 -3.70 7.24 35.09
C THR A 496 -4.29 8.34 34.23
N LYS A 497 -4.52 8.06 32.95
CA LYS A 497 -5.12 9.02 32.01
C LYS A 497 -6.09 8.33 31.04
N TRP A 498 -7.20 8.99 30.77
CA TRP A 498 -8.14 8.60 29.71
C TRP A 498 -7.83 9.38 28.43
N GLY A 499 -7.74 8.69 27.30
CA GLY A 499 -7.73 9.25 25.97
C GLY A 499 -9.07 9.06 25.27
N PHE A 500 -9.30 9.84 24.23
CA PHE A 500 -10.46 9.71 23.38
C PHE A 500 -10.16 10.16 21.94
N ASP A 501 -10.94 9.68 20.99
CA ASP A 501 -10.89 10.06 19.58
C ASP A 501 -12.31 10.10 19.02
N ILE A 502 -12.84 11.29 18.80
CA ILE A 502 -14.20 11.50 18.28
C ILE A 502 -14.08 12.16 16.92
N LYS A 503 -14.64 11.56 15.88
CA LYS A 503 -14.55 12.06 14.51
C LYS A 503 -15.85 11.91 13.74
N THR A 504 -16.28 12.96 13.05
CA THR A 504 -17.37 12.90 12.08
C THR A 504 -16.83 12.71 10.66
N HIS A 505 -17.51 11.88 9.88
CA HIS A 505 -17.27 11.64 8.47
C HIS A 505 -18.49 12.10 7.67
N SER A 506 -18.35 13.21 6.97
CA SER A 506 -19.41 13.71 6.11
C SER A 506 -18.88 14.35 4.86
N ARG A 507 -19.60 14.15 3.75
CA ARG A 507 -19.41 14.92 2.52
C ARG A 507 -20.30 16.17 2.49
N ARG A 508 -21.38 16.20 3.29
CA ARG A 508 -22.39 17.28 3.30
C ARG A 508 -22.19 18.28 4.45
N TYR A 509 -21.76 17.80 5.60
CA TYR A 509 -21.55 18.58 6.82
C TYR A 509 -20.05 18.76 7.12
N PRO A 510 -19.68 19.70 8.01
CA PRO A 510 -18.30 19.83 8.48
C PRO A 510 -17.79 18.51 9.07
N ALA A 511 -16.60 18.11 8.65
CA ALA A 511 -15.88 16.99 9.24
C ALA A 511 -15.08 17.52 10.44
N VAL A 512 -15.45 17.09 11.64
CA VAL A 512 -14.87 17.50 12.92
C VAL A 512 -14.19 16.30 13.55
N SER A 513 -12.96 16.46 14.01
CA SER A 513 -12.23 15.45 14.77
C SER A 513 -11.64 16.08 16.03
N VAL A 514 -11.88 15.51 17.18
CA VAL A 514 -11.32 15.91 18.48
C VAL A 514 -10.70 14.67 19.10
N SER A 515 -9.42 14.73 19.45
CA SER A 515 -8.74 13.64 20.12
C SER A 515 -7.82 14.11 21.22
N TYR A 516 -7.73 13.30 22.26
CA TYR A 516 -6.76 13.42 23.32
C TYR A 516 -6.03 12.09 23.46
N LYS A 517 -4.71 12.12 23.29
CA LYS A 517 -3.84 10.95 23.38
C LYS A 517 -2.86 11.13 24.55
N PRO A 518 -3.07 10.43 25.68
CA PRO A 518 -2.12 10.42 26.78
C PRO A 518 -0.90 9.55 26.43
N TYR A 519 0.25 9.86 27.02
CA TYR A 519 1.53 9.14 26.80
C TYR A 519 1.90 8.93 25.33
N ALA A 520 1.61 9.92 24.49
CA ALA A 520 2.02 9.97 23.10
C ALA A 520 3.41 10.60 22.98
N THR A 521 4.17 10.18 21.98
CA THR A 521 5.42 10.85 21.62
C THR A 521 5.14 12.03 20.69
N PHE A 522 5.87 13.12 20.88
CA PHE A 522 5.83 14.27 19.98
C PHE A 522 7.22 14.89 19.84
N ARG A 523 7.38 15.68 18.78
CA ARG A 523 8.61 16.43 18.51
C ARG A 523 8.55 17.80 19.18
N SER A 524 9.67 18.23 19.75
CA SER A 524 9.81 19.58 20.28
C SER A 524 9.82 20.61 19.15
N TYR A 525 9.56 21.88 19.44
CA TYR A 525 9.64 22.95 18.41
C TYR A 525 11.08 23.17 17.92
N SER A 526 12.08 22.87 18.77
CA SER A 526 13.50 22.84 18.38
C SER A 526 13.87 21.67 17.49
N ASP A 527 12.99 20.67 17.31
CA ASP A 527 13.24 19.54 16.42
C ASP A 527 13.07 20.02 14.97
N THR A 528 14.17 20.41 14.37
CA THR A 528 14.24 20.63 12.93
C THR A 528 14.63 19.32 12.24
N LEU A 529 14.39 19.22 10.92
CA LEU A 529 14.95 18.11 10.11
C LEU A 529 16.48 17.98 10.28
N ASN A 530 17.14 19.06 10.72
CA ASN A 530 18.58 19.17 10.91
C ASN A 530 19.04 18.80 12.34
N ILE A 531 18.17 18.89 13.35
CA ILE A 531 18.45 18.50 14.73
C ILE A 531 17.28 17.67 15.28
N PRO A 532 17.02 16.44 14.77
CA PRO A 532 16.02 15.58 15.37
C PRO A 532 16.50 15.16 16.76
N GLN A 533 15.97 15.81 17.79
CA GLN A 533 16.18 15.37 19.16
C GLN A 533 15.35 14.11 19.43
N ARG A 534 15.69 13.42 20.51
CA ARG A 534 14.90 12.28 20.99
C ARG A 534 13.45 12.72 21.22
N PRO A 535 12.45 12.02 20.67
CA PRO A 535 11.04 12.39 20.82
C PRO A 535 10.67 12.46 22.30
N LEU A 536 9.87 13.45 22.65
CA LEU A 536 9.43 13.67 24.02
C LEU A 536 8.16 12.87 24.30
N LEU A 537 8.04 12.33 25.50
CA LEU A 537 6.88 11.56 25.93
C LEU A 537 5.94 12.45 26.76
N GLY A 538 4.69 12.57 26.31
CA GLY A 538 3.72 13.38 27.01
C GLY A 538 2.30 13.21 26.52
N SER A 539 1.52 14.28 26.55
CA SER A 539 0.10 14.23 26.17
C SER A 539 -0.20 15.20 25.03
N VAL A 540 -1.01 14.75 24.07
CA VAL A 540 -1.33 15.51 22.87
C VAL A 540 -2.84 15.65 22.74
N TRP A 541 -3.30 16.89 22.63
CA TRP A 541 -4.65 17.28 22.27
C TRP A 541 -4.66 17.76 20.83
N THR A 542 -5.58 17.24 20.02
CA THR A 542 -5.81 17.75 18.67
C THR A 542 -7.30 17.96 18.43
N SER A 543 -7.65 19.05 17.78
CA SER A 543 -8.99 19.28 17.27
C SER A 543 -8.87 19.85 15.88
N LYS A 544 -9.65 19.33 14.95
CA LYS A 544 -9.66 19.76 13.56
C LYS A 544 -11.08 19.80 13.07
N ALA A 545 -11.50 20.91 12.47
CA ALA A 545 -12.76 21.00 11.76
C ALA A 545 -12.48 21.44 10.33
N THR A 546 -13.04 20.73 9.36
CA THR A 546 -12.89 21.08 7.94
C THR A 546 -14.23 21.07 7.24
N TYR A 547 -14.44 22.06 6.39
CA TYR A 547 -15.64 22.14 5.58
C TYR A 547 -15.32 22.71 4.20
N GLN A 548 -16.02 22.21 3.18
CA GLN A 548 -15.85 22.68 1.81
C GLN A 548 -17.22 22.94 1.17
N LEU A 549 -17.45 24.19 0.79
CA LEU A 549 -18.60 24.59 -0.02
C LEU A 549 -18.17 24.66 -1.48
N LYS A 550 -18.93 24.00 -2.35
CA LYS A 550 -18.72 24.04 -3.80
C LYS A 550 -19.99 24.57 -4.44
N GLU A 551 -19.88 25.69 -5.14
CA GLU A 551 -21.02 26.34 -5.76
C GLU A 551 -20.61 26.97 -7.10
N HIS A 552 -21.29 26.64 -8.20
CA HIS A 552 -21.10 27.29 -9.51
C HIS A 552 -19.62 27.45 -9.96
N GLY A 553 -18.77 26.46 -9.69
CA GLY A 553 -17.33 26.50 -10.04
C GLY A 553 -16.43 27.25 -9.05
N ARG A 554 -17.00 27.76 -7.95
CA ARG A 554 -16.32 28.37 -6.80
C ARG A 554 -16.20 27.36 -5.67
N VAL A 555 -15.08 27.39 -4.97
CA VAL A 555 -14.81 26.49 -3.85
C VAL A 555 -14.34 27.30 -2.65
N TRP A 556 -15.13 27.27 -1.56
CA TRP A 556 -14.69 27.77 -0.26
C TRP A 556 -14.26 26.59 0.61
N ARG A 557 -13.11 26.70 1.27
CA ARG A 557 -12.59 25.71 2.22
C ARG A 557 -12.30 26.39 3.54
N PHE A 558 -12.86 25.85 4.61
CA PHE A 558 -12.62 26.27 5.98
C PHE A 558 -11.86 25.17 6.71
N ASN A 559 -10.84 25.54 7.47
CA ASN A 559 -10.07 24.63 8.31
C ASN A 559 -9.78 25.31 9.65
N LEU A 560 -10.25 24.70 10.72
CA LEU A 560 -9.90 25.04 12.09
C LEU A 560 -8.99 23.94 12.61
N LEU A 561 -7.87 24.31 13.23
CA LEU A 561 -6.92 23.41 13.86
C LEU A 561 -6.59 23.92 15.25
N TYR A 562 -6.63 23.02 16.23
CA TYR A 562 -6.14 23.19 17.57
C TYR A 562 -5.18 22.04 17.86
N ASN A 563 -3.98 22.32 18.31
CA ASN A 563 -3.01 21.32 18.73
C ASN A 563 -2.35 21.79 20.02
N LYS A 564 -2.33 20.95 21.05
CA LYS A 564 -1.61 21.22 22.28
C LYS A 564 -0.84 19.99 22.72
N CYS A 565 0.47 20.13 22.93
CA CYS A 565 1.31 19.09 23.49
C CYS A 565 1.97 19.55 24.80
N SER A 566 2.27 18.59 25.68
CA SER A 566 2.96 18.82 26.94
C SER A 566 3.71 17.58 27.40
N THR A 567 4.95 17.72 27.87
CA THR A 567 5.76 16.61 28.39
C THR A 567 5.24 16.08 29.72
N VAL A 568 5.47 14.79 30.01
CA VAL A 568 5.01 14.13 31.25
C VAL A 568 6.11 13.34 31.96
N LEU A 569 7.08 12.78 31.22
CA LEU A 569 8.10 11.88 31.79
C LEU A 569 9.56 12.34 31.59
N ASP A 570 9.77 13.44 30.88
CA ASP A 570 11.11 13.90 30.52
C ASP A 570 11.69 14.85 31.58
N THR A 571 13.02 14.90 31.66
CA THR A 571 13.75 15.85 32.52
C THR A 571 13.57 17.30 32.08
N THR A 572 12.95 17.53 30.92
CA THR A 572 12.63 18.85 30.38
C THR A 572 11.11 19.05 30.38
N SER A 573 10.67 20.15 31.00
CA SER A 573 9.29 20.62 30.85
C SER A 573 9.19 21.35 29.51
N TYR A 574 8.33 20.85 28.62
CA TYR A 574 8.02 21.49 27.34
C TYR A 574 6.54 21.36 27.04
N GLY A 575 5.94 22.40 26.48
CA GLY A 575 4.59 22.41 25.96
C GLY A 575 4.44 23.43 24.85
N ASN A 576 3.60 23.09 23.87
CA ASN A 576 3.28 23.97 22.75
C ASN A 576 1.78 23.93 22.49
N THR A 577 1.20 25.08 22.15
CA THR A 577 -0.20 25.24 21.76
C THR A 577 -0.24 25.99 20.44
N LEU A 578 -0.92 25.44 19.43
CA LEU A 578 -1.22 26.06 18.15
C LEU A 578 -2.74 26.07 17.94
N MET A 579 -3.28 27.25 17.66
CA MET A 579 -4.64 27.44 17.18
C MET A 579 -4.57 28.12 15.82
N GLN A 580 -5.29 27.62 14.83
CA GLN A 580 -5.24 28.14 13.47
C GLN A 580 -6.62 28.04 12.82
N LEU A 581 -7.05 29.11 12.19
CA LEU A 581 -8.22 29.20 11.33
C LEU A 581 -7.74 29.59 9.93
N MET A 582 -8.13 28.80 8.92
CA MET A 582 -7.85 29.05 7.51
C MET A 582 -9.15 29.09 6.74
N CYS A 583 -9.31 30.12 5.92
CA CYS A 583 -10.35 30.23 4.90
C CYS A 583 -9.68 30.33 3.53
N MET A 584 -10.06 29.50 2.58
CA MET A 584 -9.55 29.51 1.21
C MET A 584 -10.70 29.59 0.22
N TYR A 585 -10.62 30.55 -0.69
CA TYR A 585 -11.49 30.69 -1.84
C TYR A 585 -10.73 30.30 -3.10
N THR A 586 -11.31 29.47 -3.95
CA THR A 586 -10.75 29.08 -5.26
C THR A 586 -11.81 29.23 -6.33
N GLU A 587 -11.50 29.95 -7.40
CA GLU A 587 -12.33 30.10 -8.59
C GLU A 587 -11.45 30.01 -9.85
N LYS A 588 -11.67 28.97 -10.66
CA LYS A 588 -10.91 28.70 -11.89
C LYS A 588 -9.38 28.71 -11.66
N GLN A 589 -8.72 29.80 -12.07
CA GLN A 589 -7.27 29.97 -12.01
C GLN A 589 -6.81 30.73 -10.76
N LEU A 590 -7.72 31.35 -10.02
CA LEU A 590 -7.40 32.21 -8.88
C LEU A 590 -7.73 31.50 -7.56
N SER A 591 -6.85 31.62 -6.57
CA SER A 591 -7.15 31.23 -5.19
C SER A 591 -6.63 32.26 -4.21
N PHE A 592 -7.43 32.54 -3.18
CA PHE A 592 -7.05 33.33 -2.02
C PHE A 592 -7.16 32.47 -0.78
N ALA A 593 -6.21 32.59 0.14
CA ALA A 593 -6.23 31.92 1.42
C ALA A 593 -5.87 32.93 2.52
N THR A 594 -6.73 33.05 3.53
CA THR A 594 -6.44 33.79 4.75
C THR A 594 -6.27 32.80 5.88
N THR A 595 -5.16 32.88 6.60
CA THR A 595 -4.85 32.08 7.77
C THR A 595 -4.61 33.01 8.94
N MET A 596 -5.32 32.80 10.04
CA MET A 596 -5.04 33.47 11.31
C MET A 596 -4.84 32.43 12.41
N GLY A 597 -4.08 32.77 13.44
CA GLY A 597 -3.84 31.82 14.51
C GLY A 597 -3.11 32.40 15.70
N TYR A 598 -2.90 31.53 16.66
CA TYR A 598 -2.21 31.81 17.92
C TYR A 598 -1.28 30.65 18.23
N THR A 599 -0.06 30.97 18.64
CA THR A 599 0.93 30.02 19.14
C THR A 599 1.37 30.40 20.54
N SER A 600 1.55 29.41 21.39
CA SER A 600 2.16 29.58 22.71
C SER A 600 3.12 28.45 22.99
N GLN A 601 4.31 28.78 23.48
CA GLN A 601 5.29 27.82 23.94
C GLN A 601 5.52 28.02 25.44
N THR A 602 5.66 26.91 26.14
CA THR A 602 5.96 26.89 27.58
C THR A 602 7.09 25.91 27.79
N GLY A 603 8.23 26.39 28.28
CA GLY A 603 9.34 25.51 28.66
C GLY A 603 10.39 25.32 27.57
N GLY A 604 11.58 25.79 27.90
CA GLY A 604 12.90 25.36 27.45
C GLY A 604 13.81 25.45 28.68
N ASN A 605 14.92 24.71 28.74
CA ASN A 605 15.89 24.92 29.83
C ASN A 605 16.27 26.41 29.88
N ALA A 606 15.93 27.08 30.98
CA ALA A 606 16.12 28.51 31.21
C ALA A 606 17.59 28.96 31.22
N THR A 607 18.53 28.04 31.00
CA THR A 607 19.97 28.29 31.06
C THR A 607 20.71 28.09 29.73
N THR A 608 20.13 27.46 28.71
CA THR A 608 20.84 27.19 27.43
C THR A 608 20.00 27.18 26.15
N ALA A 609 18.67 27.32 26.21
CA ALA A 609 17.85 27.28 25.00
C ALA A 609 17.82 28.65 24.28
N ILE A 610 18.23 28.68 23.01
CA ILE A 610 18.03 29.82 22.11
C ILE A 610 16.53 30.12 22.05
N VAL A 611 16.11 31.35 22.38
CA VAL A 611 14.72 31.79 22.20
C VAL A 611 14.46 31.85 20.69
N THR A 612 13.76 30.86 20.15
CA THR A 612 13.55 30.70 18.70
C THR A 612 12.29 31.39 18.20
N THR A 613 11.33 31.63 19.10
CA THR A 613 10.08 32.36 18.84
C THR A 613 9.61 33.09 20.10
N PRO A 614 8.77 34.13 19.97
CA PRO A 614 8.11 34.72 21.13
C PRO A 614 7.26 33.67 21.85
N ASP A 615 7.28 33.65 23.19
CA ASP A 615 6.52 32.72 24.03
C ASP A 615 5.03 32.65 23.66
N ARG A 616 4.47 33.76 23.18
CA ARG A 616 3.09 33.89 22.70
C ARG A 616 3.05 34.82 21.50
N MET A 617 2.43 34.36 20.41
CA MET A 617 2.29 35.12 19.18
C MET A 617 0.95 34.80 18.51
N SER A 618 0.22 35.84 18.13
CA SER A 618 -0.87 35.73 17.15
C SER A 618 -0.32 36.03 15.77
N PHE A 619 -0.83 35.38 14.74
CA PHE A 619 -0.40 35.59 13.36
C PHE A 619 -1.58 35.71 12.42
N LEU A 620 -1.38 36.46 11.34
CA LEU A 620 -2.27 36.59 10.20
C LEU A 620 -1.42 36.43 8.93
N SER A 621 -1.88 35.61 8.00
CA SER A 621 -1.26 35.43 6.70
C SER A 621 -2.32 35.45 5.61
N LEU A 622 -2.05 36.19 4.55
CA LEU A 622 -2.85 36.25 3.34
C LEU A 622 -2.01 35.68 2.21
N THR A 623 -2.53 34.72 1.46
CA THR A 623 -1.87 34.11 0.31
C THR A 623 -2.79 34.19 -0.90
N GLU A 624 -2.27 34.68 -2.02
CA GLU A 624 -2.92 34.70 -3.32
C GLU A 624 -2.14 33.82 -4.28
N SER A 625 -2.85 33.05 -5.11
CA SER A 625 -2.24 32.25 -6.18
C SER A 625 -3.05 32.40 -7.46
N TYR A 626 -2.35 32.62 -8.57
CA TYR A 626 -2.97 32.75 -9.89
C TYR A 626 -2.26 31.86 -10.92
N VAL A 627 -3.03 30.99 -11.58
CA VAL A 627 -2.56 30.11 -12.64
C VAL A 627 -2.76 30.79 -13.98
N ILE A 628 -1.76 31.55 -14.42
CA ILE A 628 -1.77 32.30 -15.69
C ILE A 628 -2.03 31.36 -16.88
N SER A 629 -1.42 30.16 -16.86
CA SER A 629 -1.63 29.12 -17.86
C SER A 629 -1.28 27.75 -17.28
N LYS A 630 -1.47 26.67 -18.05
CA LYS A 630 -0.95 25.33 -17.68
C LYS A 630 0.57 25.32 -17.40
N GLN A 631 1.30 26.32 -17.88
CA GLN A 631 2.74 26.43 -17.75
C GLN A 631 3.17 27.33 -16.61
N TYR A 632 2.43 28.39 -16.31
CA TYR A 632 2.87 29.42 -15.39
C TYR A 632 1.86 29.61 -14.28
N SER A 633 2.33 29.60 -13.03
CA SER A 633 1.57 30.09 -11.90
C SER A 633 2.42 31.02 -11.05
N ILE A 634 1.75 31.99 -10.45
CA ILE A 634 2.34 32.94 -9.51
C ILE A 634 1.64 32.81 -8.16
N THR A 635 2.37 33.04 -7.09
CA THR A 635 1.87 33.03 -5.72
C THR A 635 2.45 34.22 -4.98
N GLY A 636 1.64 34.97 -4.25
CA GLY A 636 2.09 36.00 -3.33
C GLY A 636 1.56 35.72 -1.94
N SER A 637 2.32 36.04 -0.89
CA SER A 637 1.79 36.02 0.47
C SER A 637 2.29 37.20 1.29
N GLN A 638 1.50 37.58 2.27
CA GLN A 638 1.88 38.51 3.33
C GLN A 638 1.65 37.82 4.67
N GLU A 639 2.51 38.07 5.64
CA GLU A 639 2.38 37.58 7.00
C GLU A 639 2.65 38.69 8.01
N ILE A 640 1.87 38.74 9.08
CA ILE A 640 2.05 39.65 10.21
C ILE A 640 1.92 38.83 11.50
N GLY A 641 2.83 39.03 12.43
CA GLY A 641 2.85 38.42 13.75
C GLY A 641 2.82 39.48 14.84
N HIS A 642 2.03 39.23 15.88
CA HIS A 642 1.87 40.09 17.04
C HIS A 642 2.12 39.30 18.32
N ALA A 643 3.09 39.74 19.12
CA ALA A 643 3.41 39.19 20.43
C ALA A 643 2.91 40.13 21.55
N ARG A 644 3.19 39.80 22.82
CA ARG A 644 2.82 40.66 23.95
C ARG A 644 3.44 42.06 23.90
N PHE A 645 4.64 42.17 23.35
CA PHE A 645 5.38 43.44 23.20
C PHE A 645 5.03 44.21 21.91
N GLY A 646 3.99 43.79 21.18
CA GLY A 646 3.54 44.42 19.94
C GLY A 646 3.84 43.59 18.69
N ILE A 647 3.90 44.25 17.53
CA ILE A 647 4.23 43.59 16.26
C ILE A 647 5.63 42.99 16.37
N CYS A 648 5.71 41.68 16.17
CA CYS A 648 6.95 40.91 16.29
C CYS A 648 7.41 40.34 14.95
N LYS A 649 6.57 40.38 13.91
CA LYS A 649 6.92 39.88 12.58
C LYS A 649 6.08 40.56 11.51
N TYR A 650 6.70 40.88 10.38
CA TYR A 650 5.98 41.12 9.13
C TYR A 650 6.80 40.58 7.97
N GLY A 651 6.16 40.00 6.97
CA GLY A 651 6.85 39.36 5.87
C GLY A 651 6.03 39.35 4.59
N LEU A 652 6.75 39.26 3.49
CA LEU A 652 6.22 39.17 2.14
C LEU A 652 6.87 37.95 1.49
N SER A 653 6.10 37.16 0.75
CA SER A 653 6.67 36.14 -0.12
C SER A 653 6.06 36.24 -1.52
N ALA A 654 6.85 35.89 -2.52
CA ALA A 654 6.44 35.82 -3.91
C ALA A 654 7.04 34.56 -4.53
N GLY A 655 6.28 33.86 -5.34
CA GLY A 655 6.67 32.60 -5.95
C GLY A 655 6.20 32.51 -7.38
N ILE A 656 7.01 31.91 -8.23
CA ILE A 656 6.71 31.64 -9.64
C ILE A 656 7.02 30.18 -9.92
N MET A 657 6.10 29.48 -10.60
CA MET A 657 6.29 28.12 -11.07
C MET A 657 6.14 28.06 -12.60
N CYS A 658 7.08 27.38 -13.25
CA CYS A 658 7.12 27.18 -14.68
C CYS A 658 7.19 25.68 -15.02
N ASN A 659 6.15 25.16 -15.66
CA ASN A 659 6.10 23.81 -16.23
C ASN A 659 6.39 23.89 -17.74
N PHE A 660 7.49 23.30 -18.19
CA PHE A 660 7.87 23.32 -19.60
C PHE A 660 6.99 22.34 -20.40
N LYS A 661 6.40 22.78 -21.53
CA LYS A 661 5.46 21.95 -22.32
C LYS A 661 6.12 20.76 -23.03
N LYS A 662 7.35 20.96 -23.52
CA LYS A 662 8.07 20.01 -24.38
C LYS A 662 9.19 19.25 -23.65
N ALA A 663 9.46 19.61 -22.41
CA ALA A 663 10.45 18.96 -21.56
C ALA A 663 9.78 18.70 -20.21
N PRO A 664 9.93 17.52 -19.59
CA PRO A 664 9.34 17.22 -18.29
C PRO A 664 10.15 17.87 -17.16
N VAL A 665 10.38 19.17 -17.30
CA VAL A 665 11.10 20.03 -16.37
C VAL A 665 10.08 20.94 -15.69
N THR A 666 10.23 21.10 -14.38
CA THR A 666 9.52 22.11 -13.59
C THR A 666 10.56 23.00 -12.92
N ALA A 667 10.41 24.31 -13.08
CA ALA A 667 11.20 25.28 -12.34
C ALA A 667 10.30 26.04 -11.37
N ARG A 668 10.75 26.23 -10.14
CA ARG A 668 10.06 27.02 -9.12
C ARG A 668 11.06 28.00 -8.54
N MET A 669 10.64 29.25 -8.37
CA MET A 669 11.39 30.26 -7.65
C MET A 669 10.50 30.84 -6.57
N ASN A 670 11.00 30.98 -5.35
CA ASN A 670 10.33 31.64 -4.25
C ASN A 670 11.27 32.69 -3.65
N PHE A 671 10.74 33.85 -3.36
CA PHE A 671 11.41 34.90 -2.62
C PHE A 671 10.60 35.18 -1.36
N ARG A 672 11.28 35.39 -0.25
CA ARG A 672 10.70 35.74 1.03
C ARG A 672 11.50 36.87 1.66
N TYR A 673 10.80 37.90 2.07
CA TYR A 673 11.29 38.93 2.96
C TYR A 673 10.55 38.80 4.29
N SER A 674 11.25 38.85 5.41
CA SER A 674 10.66 38.85 6.74
C SER A 674 11.47 39.77 7.64
N ASN A 675 10.82 40.73 8.27
CA ASN A 675 11.40 41.47 9.38
C ASN A 675 10.77 40.97 10.68
N TYR A 676 11.58 40.65 11.68
CA TYR A 676 11.11 40.03 12.91
C TYR A 676 11.87 40.49 14.16
N LYS A 677 11.25 40.30 15.31
CA LYS A 677 11.76 40.61 16.65
C LYS A 677 11.29 39.51 17.62
N LEU A 678 12.21 38.95 18.41
CA LEU A 678 11.95 37.76 19.24
C LEU A 678 11.51 38.09 20.67
N ASN A 679 12.03 39.18 21.23
CA ASN A 679 11.67 39.70 22.55
C ASN A 679 11.68 41.23 22.52
N GLU A 680 11.23 41.88 23.60
CA GLU A 680 11.12 43.34 23.69
C GLU A 680 12.47 44.08 23.58
N ILE A 681 13.56 43.43 23.98
CA ILE A 681 14.90 44.05 24.10
C ILE A 681 15.68 43.90 22.78
N GLU A 682 15.38 42.89 21.96
CA GLU A 682 16.07 42.65 20.70
C GLU A 682 15.71 43.66 19.61
N ASN A 683 16.70 43.99 18.78
CA ASN A 683 16.50 44.79 17.59
C ASN A 683 15.79 43.99 16.49
N TRP A 684 15.08 44.71 15.61
CA TRP A 684 14.49 44.14 14.41
C TRP A 684 15.57 43.52 13.51
N LYS A 685 15.34 42.28 13.10
CA LYS A 685 16.22 41.50 12.22
C LYS A 685 15.52 41.30 10.88
N GLN A 686 16.23 41.61 9.80
CA GLN A 686 15.75 41.40 8.45
C GLN A 686 16.28 40.08 7.88
N LEU A 687 15.37 39.29 7.32
CA LEU A 687 15.64 38.06 6.60
C LEU A 687 15.16 38.22 5.15
N TYR A 688 16.09 38.08 4.22
CA TYR A 688 15.81 37.93 2.80
C TYR A 688 16.22 36.51 2.41
N THR A 689 15.30 35.75 1.85
CA THR A 689 15.52 34.36 1.43
C THR A 689 15.03 34.20 0.00
N GLY A 690 15.88 33.68 -0.87
CA GLY A 690 15.55 33.28 -2.23
C GLY A 690 15.77 31.79 -2.40
N ASN A 691 14.78 31.08 -2.95
CA ASN A 691 14.82 29.66 -3.22
C ASN A 691 14.56 29.43 -4.71
N MET A 692 15.37 28.62 -5.37
CA MET A 692 15.17 28.18 -6.74
C MET A 692 15.28 26.67 -6.80
N GLU A 693 14.25 26.01 -7.30
CA GLU A 693 14.16 24.57 -7.50
C GLU A 693 13.98 24.28 -8.99
N VAL A 694 14.80 23.37 -9.54
CA VAL A 694 14.61 22.81 -10.88
C VAL A 694 14.51 21.31 -10.74
N SER A 695 13.37 20.74 -11.13
CA SER A 695 13.12 19.30 -11.15
C SER A 695 12.93 18.78 -12.57
N TYR A 696 13.49 17.61 -12.85
CA TYR A 696 13.42 16.91 -14.12
C TYR A 696 12.92 15.48 -13.88
N ARG A 697 11.73 15.19 -14.39
CA ARG A 697 11.12 13.87 -14.28
C ARG A 697 11.18 13.14 -15.62
N PHE A 698 11.82 11.99 -15.68
CA PHE A 698 11.95 11.25 -16.92
C PHE A 698 11.41 9.84 -16.84
N LYS A 699 11.07 9.33 -18.02
CA LYS A 699 10.60 7.97 -18.23
C LYS A 699 11.22 7.46 -19.52
N ALA A 700 12.09 6.47 -19.43
CA ALA A 700 12.84 5.92 -20.56
C ALA A 700 12.60 4.41 -20.68
N LYS A 701 12.36 3.92 -21.89
CA LYS A 701 12.31 2.47 -22.14
C LYS A 701 13.73 1.94 -22.30
N LYS A 702 14.06 0.85 -21.59
CA LYS A 702 15.33 0.14 -21.80
C LYS A 702 15.35 -0.40 -23.24
N LYS A 703 16.21 0.14 -24.12
CA LYS A 703 16.48 -0.49 -25.42
C LYS A 703 17.01 -1.89 -25.14
N GLY A 704 16.39 -2.91 -25.74
CA GLY A 704 16.81 -4.30 -25.58
C GLY A 704 18.30 -4.44 -25.85
N ASN A 705 19.05 -4.96 -24.89
CA ASN A 705 20.44 -5.35 -25.09
C ASN A 705 20.47 -6.50 -26.10
N ASN A 706 20.75 -6.17 -27.37
CA ASN A 706 21.38 -7.12 -28.28
C ASN A 706 22.87 -7.18 -27.93
N PHE A 707 23.19 -7.73 -26.75
CA PHE A 707 24.51 -8.32 -26.54
C PHE A 707 24.35 -9.80 -26.89
N LYS A 708 24.77 -10.14 -28.12
CA LYS A 708 24.98 -11.52 -28.54
C LYS A 708 26.22 -12.07 -27.88
#